data_AF-A0A3N9NVL7-F1
#
_entry.id   AF-A0A3N9NVL7-F1
#
_cell.length_a   1.000
_cell.length_b   1.000
_cell.length_c   1.000
_cell.angle_alpha   90.00
_cell.angle_beta   90.00
_cell.angle_gamma   90.00
#
_symmetry.space_group_name_H-M   'P 1'
#
loop_
_entity.id
_entity.type
_entity.pdbx_description
1 polymer ?
#
loop_
_entity_poly.entity_id
_entity_poly.type
_entity_poly.pdbx_seq_one_letter_code
_entity_poly.pdbx_strand_id
1 'polypeptide(L)'
;MSETAIPEQVNQLLEPISKDNPTGTDPEMGAEFIGLEAELSKMGDINYVECAKTAEDILKNQSKHLKVAIWLILARLRSEGISRAGEGFILLRELLKKYGTQLFPQNEKSQIKALEYLNKEKRLQTTIQKIEVTGENQADFRNIQQNVINLAAEAGTLFKDSPPDFSSLLSLLEEKSGSTSQDSPKEEIKSADKTEPEQAAAPPQPDVTEITESTPQDDTTEEAISGQRKDGASEGIAEKVAGEPEEEQPGEAEAEEQIPYSVSQDVERLLEPISEESPVGEDAEMTEDQDVMVLYMNLESEISKYSGNDYAQCLKWASQLLREHSKHLRICLWLMIAWFRTESFQGFRHGLILLTELLRRYGSNVYPDNPEQKSKIVQQLNTDTRIKILEKSQVTSENAQIFQEIGQTFTVFQSECQKLFPENPPKLNNITEIIEDKLKTAESFVKKPAESPRKPESGASDESGSASQETGGTRQSAVRESAPSVSSGGTTSSVAAHELQINREKDAAILFKKAILFYFEEGDDNQKKRKVPEDPSVYGLSRVYRWANLNLPPNTNNVTQIEAPNQPKQNLLQKLENEKDFDSLIPEIEVNFLNRDDFLYWLDAQYQVVRALDSKGAKGSECAKEIMVHLARLVNRQPGILKLMYKDKSTPFACKETITWIEEEVKSILSGGSSKEILLPPIMGEEYDSINQFYEKSCQELPENFEKNVKEMQGAIAGDTRPKGKFLWLLILANYCYTAKKYSIAKVLFKELMDKIDQYNIMEWEKALCVSVWQSTYMNNLKLLESETKQTQMEAIEKQQAELFDRIGKYDSVLALSLSEIQLNKGE
;
A
#
# COMPACT_ATOMS: atom_id res chain seq x y z
N MET A 1 -34.21 -25.35 -21.16
CA MET A 1 -32.77 -25.64 -21.02
C MET A 1 -32.62 -26.83 -20.08
N SER A 2 -31.64 -27.71 -20.30
CA SER A 2 -31.43 -28.89 -19.44
C SER A 2 -30.76 -28.50 -18.13
N GLU A 3 -31.28 -28.98 -16.99
CA GLU A 3 -30.53 -28.93 -15.73
C GLU A 3 -29.19 -29.66 -15.90
N THR A 4 -28.10 -29.02 -15.51
CA THR A 4 -26.78 -29.66 -15.42
C THR A 4 -26.84 -30.72 -14.33
N ALA A 5 -26.76 -31.99 -14.71
CA ALA A 5 -26.85 -33.11 -13.78
C ALA A 5 -25.77 -32.96 -12.68
N ILE A 6 -26.20 -32.88 -11.42
CA ILE A 6 -25.30 -32.70 -10.29
C ILE A 6 -24.42 -33.95 -10.15
N PRO A 7 -23.09 -33.85 -10.18
CA PRO A 7 -22.19 -35.00 -10.05
C PRO A 7 -22.44 -35.75 -8.74
N GLU A 8 -22.30 -37.08 -8.74
CA GLU A 8 -22.52 -37.92 -7.54
C GLU A 8 -21.64 -37.48 -6.36
N GLN A 9 -20.39 -37.09 -6.63
CA GLN A 9 -19.44 -36.58 -5.64
C GLN A 9 -19.90 -35.25 -5.02
N VAL A 10 -20.57 -34.39 -5.79
CA VAL A 10 -21.19 -33.15 -5.30
C VAL A 10 -22.45 -33.46 -4.49
N ASN A 11 -23.28 -34.42 -4.92
CA ASN A 11 -24.47 -34.83 -4.17
C ASN A 11 -24.14 -35.35 -2.76
N GLN A 12 -23.05 -36.11 -2.58
CA GLN A 12 -22.60 -36.54 -1.25
C GLN A 12 -22.24 -35.36 -0.33
N LEU A 13 -21.63 -34.31 -0.87
CA LEU A 13 -21.29 -33.09 -0.11
C LEU A 13 -22.54 -32.22 0.17
N LEU A 14 -23.63 -32.41 -0.58
CA LEU A 14 -24.93 -31.78 -0.36
C LEU A 14 -25.83 -32.52 0.65
N GLU A 15 -25.48 -33.72 1.13
CA GLU A 15 -26.28 -34.44 2.15
C GLU A 15 -26.28 -33.68 3.50
N PRO A 16 -27.40 -33.63 4.24
CA PRO A 16 -27.46 -32.94 5.54
C PRO A 16 -26.63 -33.70 6.59
N ILE A 17 -25.87 -32.97 7.41
CA ILE A 17 -24.91 -33.56 8.38
C ILE A 17 -25.64 -34.35 9.48
N SER A 18 -26.81 -33.89 9.90
CA SER A 18 -27.74 -34.67 10.71
C SER A 18 -29.19 -34.29 10.39
N LYS A 19 -30.16 -35.04 10.94
CA LYS A 19 -31.60 -34.73 10.75
C LYS A 19 -32.05 -33.50 11.53
N ASP A 20 -31.50 -33.32 12.73
CA ASP A 20 -31.91 -32.27 13.67
C ASP A 20 -31.08 -30.98 13.48
N ASN A 21 -29.87 -31.11 12.94
CA ASN A 21 -29.02 -30.01 12.51
C ASN A 21 -28.43 -30.32 11.10
N PRO A 22 -29.05 -29.82 10.02
CA PRO A 22 -28.67 -30.18 8.66
C PRO A 22 -27.40 -29.48 8.15
N THR A 23 -27.09 -28.28 8.66
CA THR A 23 -25.89 -27.51 8.27
C THR A 23 -24.70 -27.70 9.21
N GLY A 24 -24.86 -28.38 10.34
CA GLY A 24 -23.77 -28.75 11.24
C GLY A 24 -23.44 -27.67 12.27
N THR A 25 -22.24 -27.73 12.84
CA THR A 25 -21.76 -26.74 13.83
C THR A 25 -20.88 -25.69 13.17
N ASP A 26 -20.58 -24.61 13.89
CA ASP A 26 -19.58 -23.65 13.44
C ASP A 26 -18.18 -24.28 13.48
N PRO A 27 -17.42 -24.32 12.37
CA PRO A 27 -16.13 -24.97 12.30
C PRO A 27 -14.97 -24.01 12.60
N GLU A 28 -15.17 -22.69 12.76
CA GLU A 28 -14.06 -21.72 12.84
C GLU A 28 -13.12 -21.97 14.05
N MET A 29 -13.62 -22.63 15.10
CA MET A 29 -12.85 -23.05 16.30
C MET A 29 -12.31 -24.49 16.21
N GLY A 30 -12.57 -25.21 15.11
CA GLY A 30 -12.21 -26.62 14.92
C GLY A 30 -10.77 -26.81 14.41
N ALA A 31 -10.12 -27.90 14.84
CA ALA A 31 -8.72 -28.17 14.49
C ALA A 31 -8.51 -28.37 12.99
N GLU A 32 -9.47 -28.99 12.31
CA GLU A 32 -9.43 -29.25 10.86
C GLU A 32 -9.58 -27.94 10.06
N PHE A 33 -10.43 -27.02 10.51
CA PHE A 33 -10.61 -25.71 9.87
C PHE A 33 -9.40 -24.81 10.09
N ILE A 34 -8.90 -24.72 11.33
CA ILE A 34 -7.70 -23.94 11.67
C ILE A 34 -6.47 -24.49 10.92
N GLY A 35 -6.35 -25.82 10.80
CA GLY A 35 -5.32 -26.47 9.98
C GLY A 35 -5.45 -26.14 8.50
N LEU A 36 -6.65 -26.22 7.92
CA LEU A 36 -6.93 -25.86 6.54
C LEU A 36 -6.63 -24.39 6.24
N GLU A 37 -7.02 -23.47 7.14
CA GLU A 37 -6.72 -22.04 7.03
C GLU A 37 -5.21 -21.77 7.14
N ALA A 38 -4.50 -22.42 8.07
CA ALA A 38 -3.06 -22.28 8.22
C ALA A 38 -2.29 -22.81 7.00
N GLU A 39 -2.70 -23.97 6.46
CA GLU A 39 -2.11 -24.57 5.26
C GLU A 39 -2.31 -23.65 4.04
N LEU A 40 -3.52 -23.13 3.83
CA LEU A 40 -3.80 -22.16 2.77
C LEU A 40 -3.14 -20.81 3.00
N SER A 41 -2.87 -20.41 4.24
CA SER A 41 -2.21 -19.12 4.57
C SER A 41 -0.70 -19.11 4.27
N LYS A 42 -0.08 -20.25 3.96
CA LYS A 42 1.35 -20.28 3.57
C LYS A 42 1.62 -19.42 2.33
N MET A 43 2.85 -18.90 2.26
CA MET A 43 3.37 -18.11 1.12
C MET A 43 4.03 -18.98 0.03
N GLY A 44 4.13 -20.30 0.25
CA GLY A 44 4.71 -21.29 -0.65
C GLY A 44 4.39 -22.71 -0.17
N ASP A 45 4.71 -23.71 -1.00
CA ASP A 45 4.54 -25.15 -0.75
C ASP A 45 3.26 -25.54 0.03
N ILE A 46 2.11 -25.19 -0.57
CA ILE A 46 0.77 -25.49 -0.08
C ILE A 46 0.35 -26.86 -0.59
N ASN A 47 -0.01 -27.77 0.31
CA ASN A 47 -0.50 -29.10 -0.08
C ASN A 47 -1.98 -29.08 -0.51
N TYR A 48 -2.26 -28.53 -1.69
CA TYR A 48 -3.62 -28.41 -2.23
C TYR A 48 -4.41 -29.74 -2.29
N VAL A 49 -3.73 -30.89 -2.42
CA VAL A 49 -4.34 -32.23 -2.41
C VAL A 49 -4.84 -32.62 -1.01
N GLU A 50 -4.19 -32.12 0.04
CA GLU A 50 -4.63 -32.28 1.43
C GLU A 50 -5.70 -31.24 1.78
N CYS A 51 -5.54 -29.98 1.36
CA CYS A 51 -6.56 -28.95 1.51
C CYS A 51 -7.92 -29.38 0.93
N ALA A 52 -7.94 -30.00 -0.25
CA ALA A 52 -9.17 -30.52 -0.85
C ALA A 52 -9.84 -31.58 0.03
N LYS A 53 -9.07 -32.55 0.56
CA LYS A 53 -9.59 -33.62 1.43
C LYS A 53 -10.14 -33.08 2.75
N THR A 54 -9.41 -32.18 3.40
CA THR A 54 -9.84 -31.57 4.67
C THR A 54 -11.08 -30.71 4.47
N ALA A 55 -11.17 -29.97 3.36
CA ALA A 55 -12.37 -29.21 3.02
C ALA A 55 -13.58 -30.11 2.72
N GLU A 56 -13.38 -31.24 2.02
CA GLU A 56 -14.43 -32.25 1.80
C GLU A 56 -14.88 -32.92 3.09
N ASP A 57 -13.97 -33.24 4.01
CA ASP A 57 -14.31 -33.86 5.30
C ASP A 57 -15.12 -32.90 6.20
N ILE A 58 -14.69 -31.64 6.32
CA ILE A 58 -15.46 -30.59 7.03
C ILE A 58 -16.86 -30.45 6.41
N LEU A 59 -16.96 -30.33 5.07
CA LEU A 59 -18.24 -30.18 4.38
C LEU A 59 -19.14 -31.41 4.51
N LYS A 60 -18.58 -32.62 4.63
CA LYS A 60 -19.33 -33.86 4.76
C LYS A 60 -19.78 -34.12 6.20
N ASN A 61 -18.91 -33.89 7.18
CA ASN A 61 -19.04 -34.42 8.54
C ASN A 61 -19.20 -33.35 9.64
N GLN A 62 -18.78 -32.09 9.40
CA GLN A 62 -18.76 -31.04 10.44
C GLN A 62 -19.69 -29.85 10.18
N SER A 63 -19.57 -29.20 9.00
CA SER A 63 -20.22 -27.92 8.73
C SER A 63 -20.42 -27.62 7.24
N LYS A 64 -21.61 -27.13 6.87
CA LYS A 64 -21.88 -26.56 5.54
C LYS A 64 -21.43 -25.10 5.51
N HIS A 65 -20.12 -24.89 5.34
CA HIS A 65 -19.47 -23.59 5.46
C HIS A 65 -19.06 -23.00 4.10
N LEU A 66 -19.51 -21.77 3.79
CA LEU A 66 -19.26 -21.09 2.50
C LEU A 66 -17.76 -20.94 2.20
N LYS A 67 -16.97 -20.44 3.17
CA LYS A 67 -15.51 -20.27 3.05
C LYS A 67 -14.80 -21.59 2.71
N VAL A 68 -15.28 -22.72 3.25
CA VAL A 68 -14.68 -24.06 3.03
C VAL A 68 -15.04 -24.59 1.64
N ALA A 69 -16.25 -24.35 1.15
CA ALA A 69 -16.61 -24.64 -0.24
C ALA A 69 -15.79 -23.81 -1.25
N ILE A 70 -15.48 -22.56 -0.93
CA ILE A 70 -14.62 -21.69 -1.75
C ILE A 70 -13.15 -22.16 -1.71
N TRP A 71 -12.66 -22.55 -0.54
CA TRP A 71 -11.35 -23.19 -0.40
C TRP A 71 -11.26 -24.51 -1.15
N LEU A 72 -12.34 -25.30 -1.22
CA LEU A 72 -12.41 -26.52 -2.02
C LEU A 72 -12.34 -26.23 -3.53
N ILE A 73 -13.02 -25.18 -4.02
CA ILE A 73 -12.89 -24.71 -5.42
C ILE A 73 -11.42 -24.37 -5.72
N LEU A 74 -10.77 -23.57 -4.86
CA LEU A 74 -9.37 -23.18 -5.04
C LEU A 74 -8.43 -24.38 -4.98
N ALA A 75 -8.64 -25.30 -4.04
CA ALA A 75 -7.83 -26.50 -3.89
C ALA A 75 -7.93 -27.40 -5.12
N ARG A 76 -9.16 -27.75 -5.55
CA ARG A 76 -9.40 -28.57 -6.75
C ARG A 76 -8.86 -27.94 -8.03
N LEU A 77 -8.99 -26.61 -8.20
CA LEU A 77 -8.39 -25.89 -9.34
C LEU A 77 -6.86 -26.06 -9.39
N ARG A 78 -6.21 -26.22 -8.24
CA ARG A 78 -4.75 -26.31 -8.08
C ARG A 78 -4.21 -27.74 -8.04
N SER A 79 -5.02 -28.73 -7.65
CA SER A 79 -4.67 -30.15 -7.64
C SER A 79 -5.09 -30.91 -8.89
N GLU A 80 -6.27 -30.60 -9.45
CA GLU A 80 -6.93 -31.40 -10.49
C GLU A 80 -7.42 -30.57 -11.70
N GLY A 81 -7.39 -29.23 -11.61
CA GLY A 81 -7.68 -28.33 -12.72
C GLY A 81 -9.14 -27.89 -12.86
N ILE A 82 -9.46 -27.33 -14.03
CA ILE A 82 -10.66 -26.49 -14.22
C ILE A 82 -11.99 -27.26 -14.11
N SER A 83 -12.10 -28.46 -14.69
CA SER A 83 -13.34 -29.25 -14.64
C SER A 83 -13.74 -29.59 -13.19
N ARG A 84 -12.77 -29.97 -12.36
CA ARG A 84 -12.97 -30.26 -10.93
C ARG A 84 -13.27 -29.02 -10.09
N ALA A 85 -12.72 -27.87 -10.45
CA ALA A 85 -13.14 -26.59 -9.87
C ALA A 85 -14.62 -26.30 -10.20
N GLY A 86 -15.07 -26.64 -11.42
CA GLY A 86 -16.46 -26.51 -11.86
C GLY A 86 -17.47 -27.30 -11.02
N GLU A 87 -17.11 -28.52 -10.58
CA GLU A 87 -17.90 -29.27 -9.59
C GLU A 87 -18.07 -28.48 -8.28
N GLY A 88 -17.03 -27.76 -7.84
CA GLY A 88 -17.08 -26.92 -6.64
C GLY A 88 -17.99 -25.70 -6.80
N PHE A 89 -18.04 -25.10 -8.00
CA PHE A 89 -19.02 -24.04 -8.30
C PHE A 89 -20.46 -24.56 -8.30
N ILE A 90 -20.71 -25.77 -8.80
CA ILE A 90 -22.02 -26.44 -8.70
C ILE A 90 -22.37 -26.71 -7.22
N LEU A 91 -21.41 -27.20 -6.43
CA LEU A 91 -21.58 -27.41 -4.99
C LEU A 91 -21.97 -26.12 -4.27
N LEU A 92 -21.25 -25.02 -4.50
CA LEU A 92 -21.53 -23.73 -3.86
C LEU A 92 -22.92 -23.20 -4.22
N ARG A 93 -23.33 -23.31 -5.50
CA ARG A 93 -24.68 -22.96 -5.98
C ARG A 93 -25.76 -23.76 -5.27
N GLU A 94 -25.63 -25.09 -5.24
CA GLU A 94 -26.66 -25.95 -4.63
C GLU A 94 -26.65 -25.91 -3.10
N LEU A 95 -25.51 -25.63 -2.44
CA LEU A 95 -25.49 -25.31 -1.01
C LEU A 95 -26.34 -24.07 -0.71
N LEU A 96 -26.13 -22.99 -1.46
CA LEU A 96 -26.85 -21.72 -1.28
C LEU A 96 -28.37 -21.91 -1.48
N LYS A 97 -28.76 -22.58 -2.57
CA LYS A 97 -30.15 -22.91 -2.92
C LYS A 97 -30.84 -23.87 -1.92
N LYS A 98 -30.09 -24.83 -1.35
CA LYS A 98 -30.66 -25.87 -0.46
C LYS A 98 -30.75 -25.45 1.00
N TYR A 99 -29.82 -24.63 1.48
CA TYR A 99 -29.69 -24.28 2.90
C TYR A 99 -29.83 -22.78 3.19
N GLY A 100 -29.62 -21.91 2.19
CA GLY A 100 -29.79 -20.46 2.30
C GLY A 100 -29.02 -19.88 3.48
N THR A 101 -29.73 -19.10 4.31
CA THR A 101 -29.16 -18.43 5.50
C THR A 101 -28.72 -19.37 6.62
N GLN A 102 -29.03 -20.68 6.56
CA GLN A 102 -28.58 -21.66 7.56
C GLN A 102 -27.11 -22.08 7.40
N LEU A 103 -26.46 -21.69 6.29
CA LEU A 103 -25.04 -21.96 6.04
C LEU A 103 -24.14 -21.17 7.00
N PHE A 104 -22.95 -21.70 7.25
CA PHE A 104 -21.94 -20.99 8.05
C PHE A 104 -21.05 -20.10 7.15
N PRO A 105 -20.63 -18.90 7.62
CA PRO A 105 -21.00 -18.28 8.90
C PRO A 105 -22.48 -17.82 8.91
N GLN A 106 -23.17 -17.88 10.06
CA GLN A 106 -24.63 -17.66 10.12
C GLN A 106 -25.08 -16.20 9.91
N ASN A 107 -24.17 -15.23 9.94
CA ASN A 107 -24.49 -13.81 9.77
C ASN A 107 -24.52 -13.46 8.27
N GLU A 108 -25.63 -12.90 7.79
CA GLU A 108 -25.83 -12.46 6.41
C GLU A 108 -24.67 -11.62 5.86
N LYS A 109 -24.16 -10.65 6.63
CA LYS A 109 -23.02 -9.79 6.22
C LYS A 109 -21.70 -10.57 6.14
N SER A 110 -21.59 -11.69 6.86
CA SER A 110 -20.46 -12.62 6.75
C SER A 110 -20.64 -13.62 5.60
N GLN A 111 -21.88 -14.00 5.25
CA GLN A 111 -22.19 -14.81 4.07
C GLN A 111 -21.89 -14.04 2.79
N ILE A 112 -22.33 -12.77 2.70
CA ILE A 112 -22.01 -11.84 1.60
C ILE A 112 -20.49 -11.68 1.48
N LYS A 113 -19.77 -11.40 2.58
CA LYS A 113 -18.29 -11.32 2.58
C LYS A 113 -17.60 -12.61 2.13
N ALA A 114 -18.12 -13.78 2.52
CA ALA A 114 -17.59 -15.06 2.07
C ALA A 114 -17.80 -15.24 0.55
N LEU A 115 -18.96 -14.88 0.01
CA LEU A 115 -19.23 -14.94 -1.42
C LEU A 115 -18.42 -13.90 -2.23
N GLU A 116 -18.28 -12.67 -1.75
CA GLU A 116 -17.38 -11.68 -2.35
C GLU A 116 -15.90 -12.12 -2.32
N TYR A 117 -15.49 -12.89 -1.30
CA TYR A 117 -14.13 -13.44 -1.23
C TYR A 117 -13.84 -14.40 -2.40
N LEU A 118 -14.82 -15.15 -2.91
CA LEU A 118 -14.66 -15.94 -4.15
C LEU A 118 -14.31 -15.06 -5.36
N ASN A 119 -14.97 -13.91 -5.49
CA ASN A 119 -14.71 -12.93 -6.56
C ASN A 119 -13.34 -12.25 -6.38
N LYS A 120 -12.92 -12.00 -5.14
CA LYS A 120 -11.71 -11.23 -4.77
C LYS A 120 -10.45 -12.09 -4.53
N GLU A 121 -10.54 -13.42 -4.52
CA GLU A 121 -9.41 -14.32 -4.26
C GLU A 121 -8.42 -14.36 -5.44
N LYS A 122 -7.34 -13.56 -5.32
CA LYS A 122 -6.31 -13.38 -6.35
C LYS A 122 -5.68 -14.68 -6.83
N ARG A 123 -5.56 -15.71 -6.00
CA ARG A 123 -5.00 -17.03 -6.37
C ARG A 123 -5.93 -17.79 -7.30
N LEU A 124 -7.25 -17.67 -7.13
CA LEU A 124 -8.25 -18.23 -8.02
C LEU A 124 -8.17 -17.53 -9.39
N GLN A 125 -8.32 -16.20 -9.41
CA GLN A 125 -8.24 -15.39 -10.62
C GLN A 125 -6.93 -15.62 -11.40
N THR A 126 -5.78 -15.54 -10.72
CA THR A 126 -4.45 -15.71 -11.33
C THR A 126 -4.25 -17.13 -11.88
N THR A 127 -4.88 -18.14 -11.28
CA THR A 127 -4.80 -19.52 -11.78
C THR A 127 -5.70 -19.69 -13.01
N ILE A 128 -6.95 -19.19 -12.97
CA ILE A 128 -7.85 -19.17 -14.13
C ILE A 128 -7.20 -18.45 -15.33
N GLN A 129 -6.60 -17.27 -15.11
CA GLN A 129 -6.01 -16.51 -16.21
C GLN A 129 -4.79 -17.18 -16.84
N LYS A 130 -4.07 -18.02 -16.09
CA LYS A 130 -2.92 -18.80 -16.58
C LYS A 130 -3.27 -20.10 -17.28
N ILE A 131 -4.53 -20.55 -17.23
CA ILE A 131 -4.95 -21.73 -17.97
C ILE A 131 -5.16 -21.35 -19.44
N GLU A 132 -4.50 -22.08 -20.33
CA GLU A 132 -4.69 -22.01 -21.78
C GLU A 132 -6.03 -22.64 -22.15
N VAL A 133 -6.77 -21.98 -23.05
CA VAL A 133 -8.09 -22.46 -23.49
C VAL A 133 -7.89 -23.49 -24.61
N THR A 134 -8.29 -24.74 -24.35
CA THR A 134 -8.30 -25.83 -25.33
C THR A 134 -9.74 -26.13 -25.74
N GLY A 135 -9.94 -26.78 -26.89
CA GLY A 135 -11.29 -27.17 -27.35
C GLY A 135 -12.02 -28.11 -26.38
N GLU A 136 -11.29 -28.80 -25.50
CA GLU A 136 -11.84 -29.66 -24.45
C GLU A 136 -12.25 -28.83 -23.21
N ASN A 137 -11.36 -27.96 -22.71
CA ASN A 137 -11.63 -27.20 -21.48
C ASN A 137 -12.49 -25.94 -21.68
N GLN A 138 -12.69 -25.47 -22.92
CA GLN A 138 -13.59 -24.34 -23.23
C GLN A 138 -15.05 -24.65 -22.82
N ALA A 139 -15.44 -25.93 -22.84
CA ALA A 139 -16.73 -26.38 -22.32
C ALA A 139 -16.83 -26.22 -20.79
N ASP A 140 -15.76 -26.55 -20.04
CA ASP A 140 -15.70 -26.32 -18.59
C ASP A 140 -15.81 -24.82 -18.28
N PHE A 141 -15.10 -23.95 -19.00
CA PHE A 141 -15.19 -22.50 -18.79
C PHE A 141 -16.62 -21.96 -18.99
N ARG A 142 -17.33 -22.40 -20.04
CA ARG A 142 -18.76 -22.05 -20.26
C ARG A 142 -19.66 -22.59 -19.14
N ASN A 143 -19.43 -23.83 -18.72
CA ASN A 143 -20.19 -24.43 -17.62
C ASN A 143 -19.96 -23.68 -16.31
N ILE A 144 -18.73 -23.22 -16.02
CA ILE A 144 -18.41 -22.44 -14.83
C ILE A 144 -19.03 -21.04 -14.92
N GLN A 145 -18.91 -20.35 -16.06
CA GLN A 145 -19.55 -19.05 -16.31
C GLN A 145 -21.05 -19.11 -16.02
N GLN A 146 -21.76 -20.11 -16.58
CA GLN A 146 -23.19 -20.30 -16.32
C GLN A 146 -23.50 -20.65 -14.85
N ASN A 147 -22.63 -21.40 -14.17
CA ASN A 147 -22.79 -21.69 -12.75
C ASN A 147 -22.59 -20.45 -11.86
N VAL A 148 -21.66 -19.56 -12.19
CA VAL A 148 -21.47 -18.29 -11.48
C VAL A 148 -22.63 -17.32 -11.75
N ILE A 149 -23.17 -17.28 -12.97
CA ILE A 149 -24.42 -16.54 -13.27
C ILE A 149 -25.58 -17.05 -12.41
N ASN A 150 -25.76 -18.37 -12.33
CA ASN A 150 -26.83 -18.97 -11.53
C ASN A 150 -26.61 -18.74 -10.01
N LEU A 151 -25.35 -18.79 -9.54
CA LEU A 151 -24.98 -18.46 -8.16
C LEU A 151 -25.28 -17.00 -7.82
N ALA A 152 -24.99 -16.07 -8.73
CA ALA A 152 -25.29 -14.64 -8.57
C ALA A 152 -26.81 -14.40 -8.49
N ALA A 153 -27.61 -15.10 -9.30
CA ALA A 153 -29.06 -15.03 -9.24
C ALA A 153 -29.62 -15.56 -7.90
N GLU A 154 -29.16 -16.73 -7.45
CA GLU A 154 -29.57 -17.33 -6.16
C GLU A 154 -29.12 -16.47 -4.96
N ALA A 155 -27.93 -15.89 -5.02
CA ALA A 155 -27.45 -14.95 -4.01
C ALA A 155 -28.26 -13.63 -4.01
N GLY A 156 -28.68 -13.15 -5.19
CA GLY A 156 -29.53 -11.96 -5.31
C GLY A 156 -30.97 -12.14 -4.84
N THR A 157 -31.52 -13.36 -4.87
CA THR A 157 -32.85 -13.64 -4.28
C THR A 157 -32.80 -13.76 -2.76
N LEU A 158 -31.68 -14.20 -2.19
CA LEU A 158 -31.44 -14.31 -0.75
C LEU A 158 -31.02 -12.96 -0.12
N PHE A 159 -30.03 -12.27 -0.67
CA PHE A 159 -29.37 -11.08 -0.11
C PHE A 159 -29.84 -9.79 -0.77
N LYS A 160 -31.16 -9.55 -0.81
CA LYS A 160 -31.79 -8.52 -1.65
C LYS A 160 -31.29 -7.09 -1.41
N ASP A 161 -30.94 -6.76 -0.18
CA ASP A 161 -30.51 -5.40 0.21
C ASP A 161 -29.02 -5.14 -0.08
N SER A 162 -28.24 -6.19 -0.35
CA SER A 162 -26.79 -6.12 -0.58
C SER A 162 -26.27 -7.37 -1.33
N PRO A 163 -26.67 -7.59 -2.59
CA PRO A 163 -26.29 -8.78 -3.34
C PRO A 163 -24.77 -8.84 -3.57
N PRO A 164 -24.11 -9.99 -3.36
CA PRO A 164 -22.66 -10.11 -3.52
C PRO A 164 -22.23 -9.99 -4.99
N ASP A 165 -21.17 -9.24 -5.23
CA ASP A 165 -20.60 -9.04 -6.56
C ASP A 165 -19.75 -10.24 -7.02
N PHE A 166 -19.95 -10.65 -8.28
CA PHE A 166 -19.18 -11.66 -9.00
C PHE A 166 -18.64 -11.16 -10.37
N SER A 167 -18.77 -9.87 -10.67
CA SER A 167 -18.48 -9.27 -11.99
C SER A 167 -17.07 -9.57 -12.51
N SER A 168 -16.04 -9.41 -11.68
CA SER A 168 -14.63 -9.65 -12.05
C SER A 168 -14.33 -11.12 -12.31
N LEU A 169 -15.06 -12.05 -11.69
CA LEU A 169 -14.95 -13.48 -12.00
C LEU A 169 -15.73 -13.83 -13.28
N LEU A 170 -16.88 -13.20 -13.52
CA LEU A 170 -17.69 -13.41 -14.72
C LEU A 170 -16.99 -12.92 -15.99
N SER A 171 -16.40 -11.72 -15.99
CA SER A 171 -15.66 -11.20 -17.15
C SER A 171 -14.42 -12.02 -17.48
N LEU A 172 -13.69 -12.48 -16.45
CA LEU A 172 -12.56 -13.40 -16.58
C LEU A 172 -12.98 -14.75 -17.18
N LEU A 173 -14.16 -15.25 -16.83
CA LEU A 173 -14.70 -16.49 -17.40
C LEU A 173 -15.23 -16.28 -18.83
N GLU A 174 -15.77 -15.10 -19.16
CA GLU A 174 -16.22 -14.72 -20.51
C GLU A 174 -15.04 -14.62 -21.49
N GLU A 175 -13.92 -14.00 -21.08
CA GLU A 175 -12.66 -13.98 -21.83
C GLU A 175 -12.19 -15.41 -22.19
N LYS A 176 -12.29 -16.34 -21.23
CA LYS A 176 -11.87 -17.74 -21.40
C LYS A 176 -12.87 -18.64 -22.11
N SER A 177 -14.17 -18.34 -22.02
CA SER A 177 -15.23 -19.14 -22.66
C SER A 177 -15.37 -18.84 -24.15
N GLY A 178 -14.87 -17.69 -24.60
CA GLY A 178 -14.90 -17.22 -25.98
C GLY A 178 -16.28 -16.77 -26.45
N SER A 179 -17.18 -16.38 -25.54
CA SER A 179 -18.50 -15.87 -25.88
C SER A 179 -18.47 -14.37 -26.19
N THR A 180 -17.98 -13.99 -27.37
CA THR A 180 -18.21 -12.63 -27.89
C THR A 180 -19.71 -12.47 -28.17
N SER A 181 -20.41 -11.72 -27.32
CA SER A 181 -21.87 -11.61 -27.36
C SER A 181 -22.42 -10.84 -28.59
N GLN A 182 -22.61 -11.55 -29.70
CA GLN A 182 -23.66 -11.28 -30.68
C GLN A 182 -24.51 -12.54 -30.87
N ASP A 183 -25.83 -12.35 -31.00
CA ASP A 183 -26.90 -13.32 -30.74
C ASP A 183 -26.91 -13.86 -29.28
N SER A 184 -28.06 -14.14 -28.65
CA SER A 184 -29.39 -14.43 -29.22
C SER A 184 -30.52 -13.56 -28.55
N PRO A 185 -31.84 -13.85 -28.62
CA PRO A 185 -32.83 -12.77 -28.81
C PRO A 185 -33.60 -12.35 -27.53
N LYS A 186 -34.24 -11.19 -27.60
CA LYS A 186 -35.27 -10.78 -26.64
C LYS A 186 -36.61 -11.43 -26.99
N GLU A 187 -37.10 -12.35 -26.16
CA GLU A 187 -38.52 -12.72 -26.13
C GLU A 187 -39.23 -12.00 -24.98
N GLU A 188 -40.45 -11.51 -25.24
CA GLU A 188 -41.33 -10.94 -24.22
C GLU A 188 -42.09 -12.05 -23.48
N ILE A 189 -42.23 -11.94 -22.16
CA ILE A 189 -43.38 -12.51 -21.44
C ILE A 189 -44.00 -11.39 -20.58
N LYS A 190 -45.33 -11.30 -20.60
CA LYS A 190 -46.08 -10.07 -20.25
C LYS A 190 -46.82 -10.16 -18.91
N SER A 191 -46.79 -9.03 -18.20
CA SER A 191 -47.87 -8.44 -17.37
C SER A 191 -48.76 -9.31 -16.47
N ALA A 192 -48.86 -8.93 -15.20
CA ALA A 192 -49.96 -9.33 -14.31
C ALA A 192 -50.37 -8.21 -13.32
N ASP A 193 -50.88 -7.10 -13.87
CA ASP A 193 -52.01 -6.25 -13.39
C ASP A 193 -52.15 -5.79 -11.90
N LYS A 194 -52.85 -4.65 -11.73
CA LYS A 194 -53.40 -4.02 -10.50
C LYS A 194 -52.43 -3.15 -9.66
N THR A 195 -52.80 -1.94 -9.24
CA THR A 195 -54.04 -1.17 -9.46
C THR A 195 -53.79 0.34 -9.39
N GLU A 196 -54.45 1.12 -10.24
CA GLU A 196 -54.69 2.57 -10.07
C GLU A 196 -56.01 2.77 -9.27
N PRO A 197 -56.17 3.89 -8.53
CA PRO A 197 -56.63 5.17 -9.11
C PRO A 197 -55.77 6.37 -8.59
N GLU A 198 -56.02 7.65 -8.90
CA GLU A 198 -57.27 8.33 -9.32
C GLU A 198 -57.03 9.58 -10.20
N GLN A 199 -58.06 9.99 -10.95
CA GLN A 199 -58.03 11.07 -11.95
C GLN A 199 -58.44 12.44 -11.38
N ALA A 200 -57.94 13.51 -12.01
CA ALA A 200 -58.69 14.77 -12.16
C ALA A 200 -58.21 15.51 -13.43
N ALA A 201 -59.11 16.10 -14.21
CA ALA A 201 -58.76 16.70 -15.50
C ALA A 201 -59.66 17.88 -15.93
N ALA A 202 -59.03 18.87 -16.59
CA ALA A 202 -59.62 19.71 -17.65
C ALA A 202 -60.76 20.71 -17.26
N PRO A 203 -61.32 21.53 -18.17
CA PRO A 203 -60.66 22.40 -19.17
C PRO A 203 -61.07 23.93 -19.04
N PRO A 204 -61.53 24.73 -20.05
CA PRO A 204 -60.69 25.85 -20.53
C PRO A 204 -61.38 27.21 -20.89
N GLN A 205 -60.56 28.21 -21.28
CA GLN A 205 -60.89 29.41 -22.11
C GLN A 205 -61.82 30.50 -21.49
N PRO A 206 -61.97 31.73 -22.06
CA PRO A 206 -61.40 32.31 -23.31
C PRO A 206 -60.66 33.68 -23.17
N ASP A 207 -60.40 34.35 -24.30
CA ASP A 207 -59.77 35.68 -24.49
C ASP A 207 -60.44 36.89 -23.80
N VAL A 208 -59.74 38.05 -23.76
CA VAL A 208 -60.15 39.34 -24.42
C VAL A 208 -59.22 40.53 -24.03
N THR A 209 -58.60 41.17 -25.04
CA THR A 209 -58.25 42.62 -25.29
C THR A 209 -57.92 43.61 -24.13
N GLU A 210 -57.16 44.73 -24.25
CA GLU A 210 -56.46 45.45 -25.34
C GLU A 210 -55.58 46.63 -24.80
N ILE A 211 -54.86 47.33 -25.71
CA ILE A 211 -54.60 48.81 -25.72
C ILE A 211 -53.70 49.50 -24.66
N THR A 212 -52.51 49.97 -25.13
CA THR A 212 -51.74 51.20 -24.72
C THR A 212 -51.22 51.30 -23.25
N GLU A 213 -50.18 52.05 -22.86
CA GLU A 213 -49.16 52.94 -23.47
C GLU A 213 -47.97 53.07 -22.46
N SER A 214 -46.84 53.78 -22.65
CA SER A 214 -46.34 54.68 -23.71
C SER A 214 -44.79 54.72 -23.77
N THR A 215 -44.28 55.44 -24.78
CA THR A 215 -42.88 55.77 -25.13
C THR A 215 -42.55 57.25 -24.78
N PRO A 216 -41.35 57.85 -25.08
CA PRO A 216 -39.99 57.34 -25.38
C PRO A 216 -38.84 58.23 -24.77
N GLN A 217 -37.63 58.19 -25.38
CA GLN A 217 -36.62 59.29 -25.51
C GLN A 217 -35.77 59.68 -24.26
N ASP A 218 -34.50 60.12 -24.36
CA ASP A 218 -33.57 60.25 -25.51
C ASP A 218 -32.08 60.40 -25.08
N ASP A 219 -31.14 60.30 -26.04
CA ASP A 219 -29.91 61.11 -26.30
C ASP A 219 -29.00 61.69 -25.17
N THR A 220 -27.70 62.05 -25.34
CA THR A 220 -26.76 62.03 -26.49
C THR A 220 -25.27 61.91 -26.05
N THR A 221 -24.38 61.97 -27.05
CA THR A 221 -22.91 61.98 -27.14
C THR A 221 -22.13 63.13 -26.43
N GLU A 222 -20.79 63.14 -26.67
CA GLU A 222 -19.79 64.22 -26.45
C GLU A 222 -19.11 64.26 -25.06
N GLU A 223 -17.84 64.66 -24.90
CA GLU A 223 -16.79 65.09 -25.87
C GLU A 223 -15.37 64.60 -25.43
N ALA A 224 -14.29 65.12 -26.03
CA ALA A 224 -12.91 64.62 -25.90
C ALA A 224 -11.90 65.63 -25.27
N ILE A 225 -10.59 65.44 -25.56
CA ILE A 225 -9.44 66.38 -25.44
C ILE A 225 -8.57 66.26 -24.16
N SER A 226 -7.25 66.49 -24.35
CA SER A 226 -6.18 66.73 -23.35
C SER A 226 -5.62 65.50 -22.58
N GLY A 227 -4.32 65.15 -22.61
CA GLY A 227 -3.20 65.56 -23.47
C GLY A 227 -2.03 66.27 -22.79
N GLN A 228 -0.79 65.81 -23.04
CA GLN A 228 0.50 66.45 -22.72
C GLN A 228 0.89 66.51 -21.20
N ARG A 229 2.17 66.56 -20.78
CA ARG A 229 3.47 66.44 -21.50
C ARG A 229 4.61 65.98 -20.55
N LYS A 230 5.76 65.71 -21.18
CA LYS A 230 7.13 65.59 -20.67
C LYS A 230 7.48 66.53 -19.49
N ASP A 231 8.42 66.08 -18.65
CA ASP A 231 9.81 66.59 -18.53
C ASP A 231 10.65 65.51 -17.83
N GLY A 232 12.00 65.51 -17.78
CA GLY A 232 13.03 66.38 -18.36
C GLY A 232 14.42 65.85 -17.94
N ALA A 233 15.48 66.02 -18.73
CA ALA A 233 16.77 65.32 -18.53
C ALA A 233 17.93 66.20 -18.02
N SER A 234 18.95 65.55 -17.44
CA SER A 234 20.37 65.98 -17.31
C SER A 234 21.22 64.70 -17.16
N GLU A 235 22.25 64.41 -17.98
CA GLU A 235 23.61 65.00 -18.07
C GLU A 235 24.45 64.74 -16.80
N GLY A 236 25.64 64.10 -16.79
CA GLY A 236 26.49 63.42 -17.82
C GLY A 236 27.68 62.71 -17.09
N ILE A 237 28.95 62.54 -17.52
CA ILE A 237 29.77 62.90 -18.73
C ILE A 237 31.02 61.97 -18.79
N ALA A 238 31.34 61.32 -19.94
CA ALA A 238 32.69 60.79 -20.37
C ALA A 238 33.36 59.62 -19.58
N GLU A 239 34.36 58.83 -20.07
CA GLU A 239 35.05 58.68 -21.38
C GLU A 239 35.83 57.31 -21.51
N LYS A 240 36.08 56.84 -22.76
CA LYS A 240 37.20 55.93 -23.21
C LYS A 240 37.26 54.47 -22.66
N VAL A 241 37.88 53.45 -23.31
CA VAL A 241 38.61 53.30 -24.61
C VAL A 241 38.54 51.85 -25.16
N ALA A 242 38.67 51.67 -26.49
CA ALA A 242 39.03 50.50 -27.36
C ALA A 242 38.97 49.01 -26.86
N GLY A 243 38.72 48.01 -27.73
CA GLY A 243 38.44 48.02 -29.18
C GLY A 243 38.54 46.62 -29.85
N GLU A 244 38.06 46.52 -31.09
CA GLU A 244 38.18 45.37 -32.05
C GLU A 244 39.64 45.14 -32.51
N PRO A 245 40.06 43.94 -33.00
CA PRO A 245 39.43 43.09 -34.06
C PRO A 245 39.19 41.62 -33.61
N GLU A 246 38.82 40.62 -34.43
CA GLU A 246 39.05 40.37 -35.87
C GLU A 246 38.00 39.41 -36.48
N GLU A 247 37.75 39.49 -37.80
CA GLU A 247 36.88 38.55 -38.54
C GLU A 247 37.66 37.31 -39.01
N GLU A 248 37.08 36.11 -38.88
CA GLU A 248 37.31 35.02 -39.84
C GLU A 248 35.96 34.50 -40.38
N GLN A 249 35.96 34.09 -41.65
CA GLN A 249 34.76 33.75 -42.43
C GLN A 249 34.57 32.23 -42.58
N PRO A 250 33.37 31.75 -42.97
CA PRO A 250 32.95 30.37 -42.70
C PRO A 250 33.61 29.33 -43.60
N GLY A 251 33.89 28.16 -43.03
CA GLY A 251 34.46 27.03 -43.76
C GLY A 251 34.30 25.69 -43.04
N GLU A 252 33.13 25.07 -43.18
CA GLU A 252 32.95 23.81 -43.95
C GLU A 252 31.50 23.34 -43.83
N ALA A 253 30.89 22.93 -44.94
CA ALA A 253 29.55 22.35 -44.94
C ALA A 253 29.68 20.85 -44.69
N GLU A 254 29.49 20.43 -43.44
CA GLU A 254 29.41 19.01 -43.10
C GLU A 254 28.30 18.34 -43.93
N ALA A 255 28.62 17.21 -44.56
CA ALA A 255 27.67 16.50 -45.40
C ALA A 255 26.54 15.94 -44.53
N GLU A 256 25.28 16.15 -44.94
CA GLU A 256 24.10 15.66 -44.21
C GLU A 256 24.14 14.12 -44.04
N GLU A 257 24.63 13.68 -42.89
CA GLU A 257 24.81 12.27 -42.56
C GLU A 257 23.43 11.63 -42.40
N GLN A 258 23.02 10.85 -43.42
CA GLN A 258 21.66 10.32 -43.54
C GLN A 258 21.30 9.44 -42.35
N ILE A 259 20.41 9.98 -41.52
CA ILE A 259 19.97 9.38 -40.27
C ILE A 259 19.29 8.04 -40.56
N PRO A 260 19.74 6.90 -39.99
CA PRO A 260 19.17 5.59 -40.27
C PRO A 260 17.83 5.32 -39.55
N TYR A 261 17.36 6.24 -38.70
CA TYR A 261 16.13 6.15 -37.91
C TYR A 261 15.22 7.36 -38.17
N SER A 262 13.90 7.19 -37.98
CA SER A 262 12.94 8.30 -38.05
C SER A 262 12.77 8.99 -36.70
N VAL A 263 12.80 10.33 -36.69
CA VAL A 263 12.58 11.14 -35.49
C VAL A 263 11.08 11.45 -35.37
N SER A 264 10.50 11.23 -34.18
CA SER A 264 9.10 11.59 -33.90
C SER A 264 8.95 13.09 -33.67
N GLN A 265 7.79 13.66 -34.01
CA GLN A 265 7.50 15.09 -33.78
C GLN A 265 7.66 15.50 -32.30
N ASP A 266 7.35 14.61 -31.36
CA ASP A 266 7.51 14.87 -29.92
C ASP A 266 8.96 14.79 -29.43
N VAL A 267 9.83 14.11 -30.18
CA VAL A 267 11.29 14.14 -29.95
C VAL A 267 11.89 15.39 -30.60
N GLU A 268 11.46 15.74 -31.82
CA GLU A 268 11.93 16.93 -32.54
C GLU A 268 11.66 18.22 -31.75
N ARG A 269 10.48 18.36 -31.13
CA ARG A 269 10.12 19.46 -30.21
C ARG A 269 11.05 19.64 -29.00
N LEU A 270 11.77 18.58 -28.62
CA LEU A 270 12.76 18.62 -27.52
C LEU A 270 14.19 18.87 -28.04
N LEU A 271 14.38 18.81 -29.37
CA LEU A 271 15.61 19.13 -30.11
C LEU A 271 15.57 20.51 -30.78
N GLU A 272 14.48 21.27 -30.62
CA GLU A 272 14.40 22.71 -30.92
C GLU A 272 15.30 23.50 -29.94
N PRO A 273 16.06 24.53 -30.39
CA PRO A 273 16.87 25.36 -29.50
C PRO A 273 16.01 26.16 -28.53
N ILE A 274 16.50 26.35 -27.29
CA ILE A 274 15.76 27.05 -26.23
C ILE A 274 15.63 28.56 -26.52
N SER A 275 16.72 29.19 -27.01
CA SER A 275 16.68 30.51 -27.62
C SER A 275 17.76 30.65 -28.69
N GLU A 276 17.71 31.72 -29.48
CA GLU A 276 18.77 32.06 -30.46
C GLU A 276 20.08 32.48 -29.76
N GLU A 277 20.00 33.04 -28.54
CA GLU A 277 21.14 33.51 -27.75
C GLU A 277 21.79 32.41 -26.89
N SER A 278 21.00 31.45 -26.39
CA SER A 278 21.50 30.20 -25.78
C SER A 278 20.69 29.00 -26.30
N PRO A 279 21.16 28.33 -27.36
CA PRO A 279 20.50 27.15 -27.92
C PRO A 279 20.36 25.98 -26.93
N VAL A 280 21.26 25.91 -25.94
CA VAL A 280 21.29 24.86 -24.89
C VAL A 280 20.64 25.27 -23.56
N GLY A 281 20.27 26.55 -23.40
CA GLY A 281 19.69 27.08 -22.16
C GLY A 281 20.73 27.33 -21.07
N GLU A 282 20.40 26.96 -19.84
CA GLU A 282 21.25 27.05 -18.63
C GLU A 282 21.47 25.67 -17.98
N ASP A 283 22.36 25.53 -17.00
CA ASP A 283 22.51 24.28 -16.25
C ASP A 283 21.45 24.17 -15.14
N ALA A 284 20.43 23.33 -15.36
CA ALA A 284 19.36 23.13 -14.37
C ALA A 284 19.81 22.42 -13.07
N GLU A 285 21.05 21.90 -12.99
CA GLU A 285 21.65 21.45 -11.72
C GLU A 285 22.24 22.61 -10.89
N MET A 286 22.51 23.77 -11.51
CA MET A 286 23.23 24.91 -10.92
C MET A 286 22.50 26.27 -11.09
N THR A 287 21.26 26.27 -11.59
CA THR A 287 20.46 27.47 -11.84
C THR A 287 20.14 28.28 -10.58
N GLU A 288 20.05 29.60 -10.73
CA GLU A 288 19.52 30.53 -9.71
C GLU A 288 17.99 30.73 -9.85
N ASP A 289 17.36 30.25 -10.94
CA ASP A 289 15.92 30.31 -11.12
C ASP A 289 15.22 29.29 -10.21
N GLN A 290 14.39 29.80 -9.29
CA GLN A 290 13.72 28.99 -8.28
C GLN A 290 12.68 28.02 -8.87
N ASP A 291 12.00 28.37 -9.97
CA ASP A 291 11.01 27.50 -10.59
C ASP A 291 11.70 26.38 -11.39
N VAL A 292 12.81 26.67 -12.08
CA VAL A 292 13.64 25.65 -12.75
C VAL A 292 14.27 24.70 -11.74
N MET A 293 14.82 25.24 -10.63
CA MET A 293 15.36 24.44 -9.53
C MET A 293 14.29 23.51 -8.92
N VAL A 294 13.07 24.02 -8.70
CA VAL A 294 11.95 23.22 -8.18
C VAL A 294 11.50 22.15 -9.18
N LEU A 295 11.45 22.45 -10.48
CA LEU A 295 11.16 21.47 -11.53
C LEU A 295 12.22 20.35 -11.56
N TYR A 296 13.51 20.68 -11.48
CA TYR A 296 14.60 19.71 -11.44
C TYR A 296 14.54 18.84 -10.19
N MET A 297 14.41 19.44 -9.00
CA MET A 297 14.35 18.71 -7.73
C MET A 297 13.10 17.82 -7.62
N ASN A 298 11.95 18.26 -8.15
CA ASN A 298 10.76 17.41 -8.23
C ASN A 298 11.01 16.20 -9.14
N LEU A 299 11.60 16.41 -10.32
CA LEU A 299 11.95 15.31 -11.24
C LEU A 299 12.98 14.35 -10.63
N GLU A 300 14.07 14.85 -10.03
CA GLU A 300 15.11 14.03 -9.41
C GLU A 300 14.56 13.22 -8.23
N SER A 301 13.76 13.86 -7.37
CA SER A 301 13.08 13.21 -6.25
C SER A 301 12.12 12.11 -6.73
N GLU A 302 11.30 12.40 -7.74
CA GLU A 302 10.29 11.46 -8.27
C GLU A 302 10.92 10.28 -9.01
N ILE A 303 11.92 10.52 -9.87
CA ILE A 303 12.60 9.46 -10.64
C ILE A 303 13.49 8.58 -9.75
N SER A 304 14.02 9.11 -8.64
CA SER A 304 14.90 8.39 -7.71
C SER A 304 14.16 7.52 -6.69
N LYS A 305 12.83 7.61 -6.58
CA LYS A 305 12.06 6.73 -5.68
C LYS A 305 12.28 5.26 -6.07
N TYR A 306 12.58 4.43 -5.07
CA TYR A 306 12.63 2.97 -5.21
C TYR A 306 11.26 2.36 -5.61
N SER A 307 10.17 3.11 -5.41
CA SER A 307 8.80 2.60 -5.44
C SER A 307 7.79 3.73 -5.60
N GLY A 308 6.83 3.58 -6.53
CA GLY A 308 5.67 4.47 -6.63
C GLY A 308 5.95 5.81 -7.31
N ASN A 309 6.85 5.81 -8.30
CA ASN A 309 7.16 6.98 -9.12
C ASN A 309 5.95 7.35 -10.00
N ASP A 310 5.55 8.62 -10.01
CA ASP A 310 4.63 9.16 -11.02
C ASP A 310 5.40 9.46 -12.32
N TYR A 311 5.60 8.42 -13.13
CA TYR A 311 6.28 8.57 -14.42
C TYR A 311 5.54 9.51 -15.39
N ALA A 312 4.22 9.66 -15.28
CA ALA A 312 3.46 10.58 -16.14
C ALA A 312 3.73 12.05 -15.76
N GLN A 313 3.97 12.34 -14.48
CA GLN A 313 4.43 13.64 -14.05
C GLN A 313 5.93 13.86 -14.32
N CYS A 314 6.77 12.83 -14.22
CA CYS A 314 8.17 12.89 -14.70
C CYS A 314 8.26 13.25 -16.18
N LEU A 315 7.39 12.69 -17.04
CA LEU A 315 7.35 13.04 -18.47
C LEU A 315 7.13 14.54 -18.65
N LYS A 316 6.17 15.15 -17.93
CA LYS A 316 5.88 16.58 -18.03
C LYS A 316 7.08 17.43 -17.59
N TRP A 317 7.59 17.20 -16.39
CA TRP A 317 8.71 18.00 -15.85
C TRP A 317 9.98 17.87 -16.70
N ALA A 318 10.34 16.66 -17.12
CA ALA A 318 11.52 16.44 -17.94
C ALA A 318 11.37 17.03 -19.36
N SER A 319 10.18 16.94 -19.96
CA SER A 319 9.90 17.57 -21.26
C SER A 319 9.92 19.09 -21.15
N GLN A 320 9.33 19.67 -20.10
CA GLN A 320 9.35 21.12 -19.86
C GLN A 320 10.79 21.62 -19.70
N LEU A 321 11.58 21.00 -18.81
CA LEU A 321 12.98 21.35 -18.61
C LEU A 321 13.79 21.28 -19.91
N LEU A 322 13.68 20.19 -20.68
CA LEU A 322 14.40 20.03 -21.95
C LEU A 322 13.92 20.97 -23.06
N ARG A 323 12.67 21.42 -23.01
CA ARG A 323 12.08 22.32 -24.03
C ARG A 323 12.36 23.79 -23.75
N GLU A 324 12.28 24.21 -22.48
CA GLU A 324 12.13 25.62 -22.10
C GLU A 324 13.32 26.16 -21.29
N HIS A 325 14.18 25.31 -20.71
CA HIS A 325 15.21 25.75 -19.74
C HIS A 325 16.61 25.18 -19.93
N SER A 326 16.78 23.87 -20.19
CA SER A 326 18.10 23.23 -20.15
C SER A 326 18.20 21.96 -21.02
N LYS A 327 19.11 21.96 -22.00
CA LYS A 327 19.53 20.73 -22.70
C LYS A 327 20.53 19.97 -21.81
N HIS A 328 20.02 19.11 -20.92
CA HIS A 328 20.83 18.41 -19.91
C HIS A 328 20.73 16.88 -20.03
N LEU A 329 21.88 16.19 -20.15
CA LEU A 329 21.95 14.74 -20.38
C LEU A 329 21.26 13.90 -19.29
N ARG A 330 21.38 14.30 -18.01
CA ARG A 330 20.70 13.61 -16.89
C ARG A 330 19.17 13.67 -17.02
N ILE A 331 18.63 14.80 -17.47
CA ILE A 331 17.19 15.01 -17.66
C ILE A 331 16.70 14.18 -18.85
N CYS A 332 17.46 14.16 -19.96
CA CYS A 332 17.20 13.26 -21.09
C CYS A 332 17.20 11.78 -20.67
N LEU A 333 18.13 11.37 -19.81
CA LEU A 333 18.20 10.00 -19.30
C LEU A 333 17.02 9.67 -18.37
N TRP A 334 16.56 10.61 -17.55
CA TRP A 334 15.35 10.46 -16.73
C TRP A 334 14.07 10.43 -17.58
N LEU A 335 13.99 11.23 -18.64
CA LEU A 335 12.91 11.18 -19.63
C LEU A 335 12.86 9.83 -20.33
N MET A 336 14.01 9.30 -20.78
CA MET A 336 14.12 7.95 -21.34
C MET A 336 13.61 6.87 -20.35
N ILE A 337 13.90 6.98 -19.05
CA ILE A 337 13.38 6.05 -18.04
C ILE A 337 11.86 6.17 -17.92
N ALA A 338 11.32 7.39 -17.88
CA ALA A 338 9.88 7.63 -17.78
C ALA A 338 9.14 7.12 -19.03
N TRP A 339 9.60 7.43 -20.23
CA TRP A 339 9.09 6.90 -21.49
C TRP A 339 9.18 5.37 -21.56
N PHE A 340 10.29 4.76 -21.14
CA PHE A 340 10.39 3.29 -21.08
C PHE A 340 9.38 2.67 -20.08
N ARG A 341 8.96 3.42 -19.05
CA ARG A 341 7.98 2.97 -18.05
C ARG A 341 6.53 3.16 -18.48
N THR A 342 6.25 4.07 -19.41
CA THR A 342 4.91 4.29 -20.00
C THR A 342 4.70 3.51 -21.30
N GLU A 343 5.67 3.53 -22.21
CA GLU A 343 5.57 3.05 -23.60
C GLU A 343 6.44 1.82 -23.89
N SER A 344 7.13 1.26 -22.89
CA SER A 344 8.07 0.15 -23.07
C SER A 344 9.11 0.46 -24.16
N PHE A 345 9.43 -0.49 -25.06
CA PHE A 345 10.53 -0.34 -26.02
C PHE A 345 10.34 0.80 -27.03
N GLN A 346 9.12 1.26 -27.30
CA GLN A 346 8.89 2.49 -28.09
C GLN A 346 9.45 3.72 -27.36
N GLY A 347 9.18 3.84 -26.07
CA GLY A 347 9.70 4.92 -25.23
C GLY A 347 11.22 4.86 -25.06
N PHE A 348 11.81 3.65 -25.01
CA PHE A 348 13.28 3.50 -25.03
C PHE A 348 13.88 3.96 -26.37
N ARG A 349 13.25 3.62 -27.50
CA ARG A 349 13.64 4.13 -28.83
C ARG A 349 13.58 5.67 -28.87
N HIS A 350 12.47 6.27 -28.43
CA HIS A 350 12.32 7.74 -28.38
C HIS A 350 13.41 8.41 -27.53
N GLY A 351 13.67 7.88 -26.32
CA GLY A 351 14.72 8.39 -25.44
C GLY A 351 16.14 8.20 -25.98
N LEU A 352 16.41 7.11 -26.72
CA LEU A 352 17.73 6.86 -27.32
C LEU A 352 17.98 7.78 -28.53
N ILE A 353 16.96 8.01 -29.37
CA ILE A 353 17.01 8.99 -30.46
C ILE A 353 17.26 10.39 -29.89
N LEU A 354 16.49 10.81 -28.88
CA LEU A 354 16.67 12.11 -28.22
C LEU A 354 18.09 12.28 -27.68
N LEU A 355 18.63 11.27 -26.97
CA LEU A 355 19.99 11.32 -26.40
C LEU A 355 21.07 11.39 -27.48
N THR A 356 20.87 10.71 -28.61
CA THR A 356 21.80 10.71 -29.75
C THR A 356 21.77 12.05 -30.48
N GLU A 357 20.59 12.58 -30.77
CA GLU A 357 20.42 13.86 -31.45
C GLU A 357 20.85 15.06 -30.57
N LEU A 358 20.66 15.01 -29.25
CA LEU A 358 21.20 16.04 -28.36
C LEU A 358 22.74 16.11 -28.44
N LEU A 359 23.41 14.95 -28.38
CA LEU A 359 24.86 14.88 -28.55
C LEU A 359 25.30 15.33 -29.95
N ARG A 360 24.57 14.96 -31.01
CA ARG A 360 24.95 15.31 -32.39
C ARG A 360 24.69 16.79 -32.74
N ARG A 361 23.59 17.39 -32.28
CA ARG A 361 23.22 18.79 -32.59
C ARG A 361 23.92 19.84 -31.72
N TYR A 362 24.26 19.49 -30.48
CA TYR A 362 24.81 20.44 -29.50
C TYR A 362 26.18 20.02 -28.93
N GLY A 363 26.66 18.82 -29.23
CA GLY A 363 28.05 18.38 -28.98
C GLY A 363 28.51 18.54 -27.53
N SER A 364 29.63 19.23 -27.38
CA SER A 364 30.25 19.54 -26.08
C SER A 364 29.44 20.49 -25.20
N ASN A 365 28.33 21.08 -25.69
CA ASN A 365 27.61 22.16 -25.00
C ASN A 365 26.34 21.67 -24.27
N VAL A 366 25.98 20.38 -24.37
CA VAL A 366 24.87 19.78 -23.59
C VAL A 366 25.30 19.64 -22.14
N TYR A 367 24.52 20.14 -21.18
CA TYR A 367 24.84 20.11 -19.75
C TYR A 367 24.85 18.68 -19.15
N PRO A 368 25.60 18.42 -18.07
CA PRO A 368 26.43 19.37 -17.29
C PRO A 368 27.86 19.44 -17.83
N ASP A 369 28.46 20.64 -17.89
CA ASP A 369 29.65 20.96 -18.72
C ASP A 369 30.84 20.01 -18.64
N ASN A 370 31.11 19.42 -17.48
CA ASN A 370 32.25 18.55 -17.25
C ASN A 370 32.16 17.24 -18.10
N PRO A 371 33.08 16.97 -19.04
CA PRO A 371 33.01 15.80 -19.93
C PRO A 371 33.11 14.46 -19.18
N GLU A 372 33.78 14.39 -18.02
CA GLU A 372 33.73 13.18 -17.19
C GLU A 372 32.32 12.96 -16.62
N GLN A 373 31.60 14.02 -16.27
CA GLN A 373 30.24 13.93 -15.72
C GLN A 373 29.27 13.50 -16.80
N LYS A 374 29.40 14.02 -18.02
CA LYS A 374 28.66 13.56 -19.23
C LYS A 374 28.88 12.07 -19.47
N SER A 375 30.14 11.61 -19.51
CA SER A 375 30.49 10.20 -19.69
C SER A 375 29.93 9.30 -18.56
N LYS A 376 30.04 9.72 -17.29
CA LYS A 376 29.46 9.01 -16.13
C LYS A 376 27.93 8.92 -16.18
N ILE A 377 27.25 9.98 -16.65
CA ILE A 377 25.78 9.98 -16.84
C ILE A 377 25.40 8.99 -17.96
N VAL A 378 26.06 9.05 -19.12
CA VAL A 378 25.82 8.12 -20.24
C VAL A 378 26.07 6.67 -19.84
N GLN A 379 27.14 6.40 -19.07
CA GLN A 379 27.46 5.05 -18.59
C GLN A 379 26.32 4.41 -17.76
N GLN A 380 25.43 5.19 -17.14
CA GLN A 380 24.27 4.66 -16.40
C GLN A 380 23.29 3.85 -17.28
N LEU A 381 23.34 3.99 -18.61
CA LEU A 381 22.64 3.07 -19.53
C LEU A 381 23.02 1.61 -19.29
N ASN A 382 24.31 1.35 -19.01
CA ASN A 382 24.90 0.03 -18.80
C ASN A 382 24.76 -0.45 -17.33
N THR A 383 23.65 -0.10 -16.65
CA THR A 383 23.37 -0.53 -15.27
C THR A 383 22.61 -1.86 -15.24
N ASP A 384 22.99 -2.76 -14.33
CA ASP A 384 22.36 -4.07 -14.03
C ASP A 384 20.83 -4.11 -14.21
N THR A 385 20.12 -3.12 -13.66
CA THR A 385 18.64 -3.08 -13.70
C THR A 385 18.09 -2.87 -15.10
N ARG A 386 18.80 -2.16 -15.98
CA ARG A 386 18.40 -1.90 -17.37
C ARG A 386 18.78 -3.10 -18.26
N ILE A 387 20.01 -3.58 -18.10
CA ILE A 387 20.55 -4.83 -18.65
C ILE A 387 19.56 -5.99 -18.47
N LYS A 388 19.18 -6.30 -17.22
CA LYS A 388 18.31 -7.43 -16.87
C LYS A 388 16.85 -7.32 -17.36
N ILE A 389 16.43 -6.16 -17.85
CA ILE A 389 15.13 -5.98 -18.50
C ILE A 389 15.27 -6.19 -20.02
N LEU A 390 16.36 -5.69 -20.63
CA LEU A 390 16.67 -5.93 -22.04
C LEU A 390 16.96 -7.42 -22.30
N GLU A 391 17.74 -8.10 -21.45
CA GLU A 391 17.99 -9.56 -21.50
C GLU A 391 16.69 -10.36 -21.60
N LYS A 392 15.73 -10.07 -20.70
CA LYS A 392 14.45 -10.77 -20.57
C LYS A 392 13.44 -10.40 -21.64
N SER A 393 13.70 -9.38 -22.45
CA SER A 393 12.82 -9.02 -23.56
C SER A 393 12.85 -10.10 -24.65
N GLN A 394 11.69 -10.42 -25.21
CA GLN A 394 11.56 -11.32 -26.35
C GLN A 394 11.33 -10.49 -27.61
N VAL A 395 12.12 -10.79 -28.64
CA VAL A 395 11.90 -10.23 -29.97
C VAL A 395 10.83 -11.07 -30.67
N THR A 396 9.77 -10.39 -31.12
CA THR A 396 8.65 -10.98 -31.85
C THR A 396 8.56 -10.34 -33.23
N SER A 397 7.79 -10.94 -34.15
CA SER A 397 7.58 -10.36 -35.49
C SER A 397 6.91 -8.98 -35.47
N GLU A 398 6.29 -8.58 -34.35
CA GLU A 398 5.60 -7.30 -34.19
C GLU A 398 6.54 -6.21 -33.65
N ASN A 399 7.51 -6.56 -32.80
CA ASN A 399 8.45 -5.60 -32.20
C ASN A 399 9.83 -5.58 -32.88
N ALA A 400 10.12 -6.50 -33.81
CA ALA A 400 11.40 -6.61 -34.52
C ALA A 400 11.86 -5.28 -35.17
N GLN A 401 10.94 -4.52 -35.78
CA GLN A 401 11.25 -3.21 -36.37
C GLN A 401 11.77 -2.21 -35.32
N ILE A 402 11.17 -2.20 -34.12
CA ILE A 402 11.57 -1.33 -33.01
C ILE A 402 12.98 -1.71 -32.54
N PHE A 403 13.28 -3.01 -32.44
CA PHE A 403 14.62 -3.49 -32.08
C PHE A 403 15.68 -3.22 -33.17
N GLN A 404 15.30 -3.20 -34.45
CA GLN A 404 16.21 -2.78 -35.53
C GLN A 404 16.56 -1.30 -35.43
N GLU A 405 15.56 -0.43 -35.27
CA GLU A 405 15.76 1.01 -35.11
C GLU A 405 16.55 1.34 -33.83
N ILE A 406 16.30 0.64 -32.72
CA ILE A 406 17.11 0.74 -31.50
C ILE A 406 18.58 0.37 -31.78
N GLY A 407 18.85 -0.74 -32.48
CA GLY A 407 20.22 -1.16 -32.79
C GLY A 407 20.96 -0.20 -33.72
N GLN A 408 20.28 0.32 -34.75
CA GLN A 408 20.80 1.35 -35.65
C GLN A 408 21.11 2.65 -34.90
N THR A 409 20.15 3.15 -34.10
CA THR A 409 20.35 4.35 -33.27
C THR A 409 21.49 4.16 -32.28
N PHE A 410 21.58 2.99 -31.63
CA PHE A 410 22.65 2.69 -30.67
C PHE A 410 24.04 2.66 -31.31
N THR A 411 24.14 2.25 -32.58
CA THR A 411 25.40 2.25 -33.32
C THR A 411 25.90 3.68 -33.59
N VAL A 412 25.00 4.59 -34.00
CA VAL A 412 25.29 6.03 -34.15
C VAL A 412 25.59 6.66 -32.78
N PHE A 413 24.84 6.31 -31.75
CA PHE A 413 25.08 6.77 -30.38
C PHE A 413 26.50 6.43 -29.89
N GLN A 414 27.01 5.24 -30.23
CA GLN A 414 28.37 4.83 -29.90
C GLN A 414 29.43 5.62 -30.66
N SER A 415 29.24 5.92 -31.95
CA SER A 415 30.17 6.78 -32.69
C SER A 415 30.19 8.21 -32.13
N GLU A 416 29.05 8.78 -31.78
CA GLU A 416 29.01 10.13 -31.19
C GLU A 416 29.64 10.16 -29.79
N CYS A 417 29.41 9.12 -28.97
CA CYS A 417 30.10 8.99 -27.70
C CYS A 417 31.63 8.85 -27.85
N GLN A 418 32.10 8.20 -28.92
CA GLN A 418 33.54 8.05 -29.20
C GLN A 418 34.16 9.33 -29.77
N LYS A 419 33.43 10.10 -30.59
CA LYS A 419 33.82 11.44 -31.06
C LYS A 419 33.93 12.43 -29.90
N LEU A 420 32.93 12.47 -29.02
CA LEU A 420 32.78 13.52 -27.98
C LEU A 420 33.52 13.21 -26.66
N PHE A 421 33.82 11.95 -26.35
CA PHE A 421 34.50 11.55 -25.10
C PHE A 421 35.80 10.76 -25.36
N PRO A 422 36.77 11.28 -26.14
CA PRO A 422 37.93 10.52 -26.61
C PRO A 422 38.87 10.04 -25.50
N GLU A 423 39.02 10.78 -24.40
CA GLU A 423 39.91 10.41 -23.29
C GLU A 423 39.27 9.41 -22.30
N ASN A 424 37.95 9.47 -22.12
CA ASN A 424 37.19 8.66 -21.16
C ASN A 424 35.82 8.26 -21.74
N PRO A 425 35.78 7.39 -22.77
CA PRO A 425 34.53 6.99 -23.40
C PRO A 425 33.65 6.16 -22.43
N PRO A 426 32.31 6.31 -22.50
CA PRO A 426 31.40 5.61 -21.60
C PRO A 426 31.44 4.10 -21.82
N LYS A 427 31.58 3.33 -20.73
CA LYS A 427 31.74 1.87 -20.77
C LYS A 427 30.38 1.18 -20.95
N LEU A 428 29.99 0.94 -22.20
CA LEU A 428 28.67 0.44 -22.60
C LEU A 428 28.63 -1.06 -23.00
N ASN A 429 29.71 -1.82 -22.82
CA ASN A 429 29.90 -3.18 -23.38
C ASN A 429 28.69 -4.11 -23.21
N ASN A 430 28.19 -4.31 -21.98
CA ASN A 430 27.16 -5.31 -21.69
C ASN A 430 25.83 -4.98 -22.42
N ILE A 431 25.41 -3.71 -22.41
CA ILE A 431 24.23 -3.27 -23.16
C ILE A 431 24.46 -3.33 -24.68
N THR A 432 25.69 -3.13 -25.17
CA THR A 432 26.03 -3.38 -26.59
C THR A 432 25.82 -4.83 -26.97
N GLU A 433 26.38 -5.78 -26.22
CA GLU A 433 26.28 -7.23 -26.49
C GLU A 433 24.81 -7.69 -26.53
N ILE A 434 23.97 -7.16 -25.63
CA ILE A 434 22.54 -7.45 -25.60
C ILE A 434 21.80 -6.82 -26.78
N ILE A 435 22.05 -5.54 -27.10
CA ILE A 435 21.40 -4.89 -28.25
C ILE A 435 21.79 -5.59 -29.55
N GLU A 436 23.06 -6.00 -29.70
CA GLU A 436 23.51 -6.81 -30.83
C GLU A 436 22.79 -8.18 -30.93
N ASP A 437 22.60 -8.90 -29.83
CA ASP A 437 21.89 -10.19 -29.81
C ASP A 437 20.40 -10.03 -30.19
N LYS A 438 19.73 -9.02 -29.63
CA LYS A 438 18.34 -8.69 -29.99
C LYS A 438 18.24 -8.20 -31.44
N LEU A 439 19.22 -7.46 -31.96
CA LEU A 439 19.30 -7.02 -33.35
C LEU A 439 19.46 -8.21 -34.32
N LYS A 440 20.41 -9.12 -34.04
CA LYS A 440 20.61 -10.37 -34.82
C LYS A 440 19.35 -11.23 -34.83
N THR A 441 18.64 -11.27 -33.70
CA THR A 441 17.33 -11.94 -33.58
C THR A 441 16.25 -11.23 -34.41
N ALA A 442 16.15 -9.89 -34.34
CA ALA A 442 15.19 -9.09 -35.11
C ALA A 442 15.41 -9.20 -36.62
N GLU A 443 16.67 -9.16 -37.07
CA GLU A 443 17.03 -9.42 -38.47
C GLU A 443 16.53 -10.79 -38.98
N SER A 444 16.48 -11.82 -38.13
CA SER A 444 16.01 -13.15 -38.54
C SER A 444 14.52 -13.19 -38.90
N PHE A 445 13.71 -12.29 -38.33
CA PHE A 445 12.30 -12.11 -38.71
C PHE A 445 12.15 -11.34 -40.03
N VAL A 446 12.99 -10.33 -40.27
CA VAL A 446 12.92 -9.47 -41.46
C VAL A 446 13.61 -10.10 -42.69
N LYS A 447 14.64 -10.92 -42.50
CA LYS A 447 15.39 -11.62 -43.58
C LYS A 447 14.68 -12.86 -44.14
N LYS A 448 13.35 -12.92 -44.06
CA LYS A 448 12.54 -14.02 -44.61
C LYS A 448 11.66 -13.55 -45.78
N PRO A 449 12.11 -13.70 -47.04
CA PRO A 449 11.28 -13.44 -48.21
C PRO A 449 10.01 -14.30 -48.19
N ALA A 450 8.93 -13.79 -48.77
CA ALA A 450 7.66 -14.49 -48.82
C ALA A 450 7.75 -15.74 -49.72
N GLU A 451 7.72 -16.93 -49.11
CA GLU A 451 7.56 -18.20 -49.81
C GLU A 451 6.16 -18.77 -49.53
N SER A 452 5.32 -18.82 -50.56
CA SER A 452 3.89 -19.11 -50.43
C SER A 452 3.62 -20.56 -50.03
N PRO A 453 2.71 -20.83 -49.06
CA PRO A 453 2.37 -22.19 -48.67
C PRO A 453 1.54 -22.89 -49.77
N ARG A 454 2.20 -23.76 -50.54
CA ARG A 454 1.48 -24.77 -51.34
C ARG A 454 0.81 -25.78 -50.41
N LYS A 455 -0.48 -26.04 -50.60
CA LYS A 455 -1.15 -27.20 -50.00
C LYS A 455 -0.66 -28.50 -50.68
N PRO A 456 -0.67 -29.65 -49.97
CA PRO A 456 -0.63 -30.96 -50.60
C PRO A 456 -1.84 -31.20 -51.51
N GLU A 457 -1.70 -32.15 -52.43
CA GLU A 457 -2.65 -32.42 -53.52
C GLU A 457 -3.95 -33.08 -53.03
N SER A 458 -5.09 -32.67 -53.57
CA SER A 458 -6.35 -33.42 -53.52
C SER A 458 -6.49 -34.27 -54.78
N GLY A 459 -6.73 -35.57 -54.63
CA GLY A 459 -6.77 -36.50 -55.77
C GLY A 459 -8.07 -36.47 -56.58
N ALA A 460 -7.95 -36.97 -57.82
CA ALA A 460 -8.99 -37.55 -58.68
C ALA A 460 -10.14 -36.66 -59.23
N SER A 461 -9.97 -36.27 -60.51
CA SER A 461 -10.96 -36.36 -61.61
C SER A 461 -12.36 -35.72 -61.49
N ASP A 462 -12.50 -34.57 -62.16
CA ASP A 462 -13.47 -34.26 -63.24
C ASP A 462 -14.88 -34.90 -63.25
N GLU A 463 -15.91 -34.05 -63.09
CA GLU A 463 -17.11 -33.85 -63.96
C GLU A 463 -18.17 -33.00 -63.18
N SER A 464 -19.12 -32.23 -63.77
CA SER A 464 -19.20 -31.51 -65.05
C SER A 464 -20.41 -30.55 -65.06
N GLY A 465 -20.28 -29.33 -65.62
CA GLY A 465 -21.39 -28.39 -65.91
C GLY A 465 -21.98 -27.61 -64.71
N SER A 466 -22.74 -26.51 -64.90
CA SER A 466 -23.01 -25.72 -66.11
C SER A 466 -23.38 -24.26 -65.75
N ALA A 467 -23.38 -23.35 -66.74
CA ALA A 467 -23.42 -21.89 -66.56
C ALA A 467 -24.81 -21.28 -66.31
N SER A 468 -24.86 -20.05 -65.75
CA SER A 468 -25.58 -18.88 -66.33
C SER A 468 -25.37 -17.54 -65.58
N GLN A 469 -24.74 -16.59 -66.26
CA GLN A 469 -25.09 -15.16 -66.47
C GLN A 469 -25.74 -14.24 -65.39
N GLU A 470 -25.08 -13.09 -65.18
CA GLU A 470 -25.63 -11.68 -65.27
C GLU A 470 -26.58 -11.10 -64.17
N THR A 471 -26.74 -9.77 -63.95
CA THR A 471 -25.99 -8.52 -64.31
C THR A 471 -26.35 -7.34 -63.36
N GLY A 472 -25.53 -6.27 -63.35
CA GLY A 472 -25.84 -4.94 -62.76
C GLY A 472 -25.37 -4.73 -61.31
N GLY A 473 -24.94 -3.54 -60.83
CA GLY A 473 -24.83 -2.20 -61.46
C GLY A 473 -25.82 -1.17 -60.84
N THR A 474 -25.52 0.13 -60.65
CA THR A 474 -24.26 0.89 -60.81
C THR A 474 -24.36 2.28 -60.11
N ARG A 475 -23.24 2.82 -59.58
CA ARG A 475 -22.99 4.25 -59.21
C ARG A 475 -23.87 4.90 -58.10
N GLN A 476 -23.57 6.08 -57.50
CA GLN A 476 -22.37 6.92 -57.18
C GLN A 476 -22.82 8.41 -57.10
N SER A 477 -22.18 9.24 -56.25
CA SER A 477 -22.29 10.73 -56.16
C SER A 477 -23.55 11.32 -55.47
N ALA A 478 -23.54 12.51 -54.85
CA ALA A 478 -22.42 13.35 -54.31
C ALA A 478 -22.92 14.58 -53.48
N VAL A 479 -22.05 15.09 -52.57
CA VAL A 479 -21.81 16.52 -52.18
C VAL A 479 -22.90 17.35 -51.43
N ARG A 480 -22.51 17.82 -50.21
CA ARG A 480 -22.83 19.10 -49.48
C ARG A 480 -24.32 19.48 -49.23
N GLU A 481 -24.70 20.42 -48.34
CA GLU A 481 -23.99 21.55 -47.72
C GLU A 481 -24.47 21.94 -46.29
N SER A 482 -24.00 23.09 -45.80
CA SER A 482 -23.99 23.73 -44.45
C SER A 482 -25.20 23.67 -43.49
N ALA A 483 -24.85 23.87 -42.20
CA ALA A 483 -25.71 24.12 -41.02
C ALA A 483 -26.59 25.40 -41.07
N PRO A 484 -27.47 25.65 -40.08
CA PRO A 484 -27.04 26.39 -38.87
C PRO A 484 -27.57 25.83 -37.53
N SER A 485 -27.17 26.47 -36.43
CA SER A 485 -27.53 26.18 -35.02
C SER A 485 -28.61 27.13 -34.47
N VAL A 486 -29.18 26.80 -33.30
CA VAL A 486 -29.38 27.67 -32.11
C VAL A 486 -29.90 26.84 -30.93
N SER A 487 -29.73 27.33 -29.69
CA SER A 487 -29.73 26.57 -28.44
C SER A 487 -30.93 26.78 -27.50
N SER A 488 -31.24 25.75 -26.71
CA SER A 488 -31.54 25.86 -25.27
C SER A 488 -31.25 24.51 -24.59
N GLY A 489 -30.92 24.41 -23.30
CA GLY A 489 -30.68 25.46 -22.30
C GLY A 489 -30.96 24.93 -20.88
N GLY A 490 -30.01 24.20 -20.28
CA GLY A 490 -30.18 23.59 -18.95
C GLY A 490 -28.87 23.12 -18.34
N THR A 491 -28.35 23.87 -17.37
CA THR A 491 -27.00 23.66 -16.82
C THR A 491 -27.01 22.83 -15.54
N THR A 492 -26.42 21.64 -15.57
CA THR A 492 -25.89 20.96 -14.38
C THR A 492 -24.48 20.46 -14.67
N SER A 493 -23.49 21.02 -13.97
CA SER A 493 -22.09 20.59 -14.13
C SER A 493 -21.84 19.35 -13.27
N SER A 494 -22.15 18.17 -13.84
CA SER A 494 -21.71 16.89 -13.27
C SER A 494 -20.22 16.73 -13.55
N VAL A 495 -19.38 17.08 -12.58
CA VAL A 495 -17.95 16.75 -12.61
C VAL A 495 -17.80 15.25 -12.84
N ALA A 496 -17.12 14.86 -13.92
CA ALA A 496 -16.89 13.45 -14.23
C ALA A 496 -15.92 12.87 -13.20
N ALA A 497 -16.44 12.13 -12.22
CA ALA A 497 -15.62 11.40 -11.27
C ALA A 497 -14.83 10.32 -12.02
N HIS A 498 -13.53 10.53 -12.20
CA HIS A 498 -12.63 9.48 -12.69
C HIS A 498 -12.63 8.32 -11.68
N GLU A 499 -13.11 7.15 -12.09
CA GLU A 499 -13.00 5.93 -11.29
C GLU A 499 -11.53 5.59 -11.07
N LEU A 500 -11.08 5.69 -9.82
CA LEU A 500 -9.68 5.48 -9.43
C LEU A 500 -9.34 4.00 -9.42
N GLN A 501 -9.01 3.45 -10.59
CA GLN A 501 -8.64 2.04 -10.77
C GLN A 501 -7.38 1.68 -9.95
N ILE A 502 -7.57 0.87 -8.90
CA ILE A 502 -6.49 0.42 -8.02
C ILE A 502 -5.77 -0.79 -8.64
N ASN A 503 -4.99 -0.53 -9.69
CA ASN A 503 -4.37 -1.57 -10.51
C ASN A 503 -3.12 -2.20 -9.87
N ARG A 504 -2.47 -1.54 -8.91
CA ARG A 504 -1.32 -2.07 -8.15
C ARG A 504 -1.41 -1.73 -6.66
N GLU A 505 -0.74 -2.54 -5.85
CA GLU A 505 -0.61 -2.32 -4.39
C GLU A 505 0.06 -0.97 -4.05
N LYS A 506 0.96 -0.49 -4.92
CA LYS A 506 1.59 0.83 -4.78
C LYS A 506 0.59 1.96 -5.01
N ASP A 507 -0.30 1.79 -5.99
CA ASP A 507 -1.38 2.74 -6.31
C ASP A 507 -2.37 2.77 -5.14
N ALA A 508 -2.71 1.61 -4.56
CA ALA A 508 -3.48 1.49 -3.32
C ALA A 508 -2.82 2.25 -2.16
N ALA A 509 -1.51 2.08 -1.96
CA ALA A 509 -0.75 2.75 -0.89
C ALA A 509 -0.66 4.28 -1.10
N ILE A 510 -0.61 4.76 -2.36
CA ILE A 510 -0.64 6.19 -2.69
C ILE A 510 -2.04 6.76 -2.45
N LEU A 511 -3.10 6.06 -2.88
CA LEU A 511 -4.49 6.49 -2.67
C LEU A 511 -4.88 6.49 -1.20
N PHE A 512 -4.48 5.48 -0.43
CA PHE A 512 -4.67 5.41 1.01
C PHE A 512 -3.95 6.55 1.73
N LYS A 513 -2.71 6.88 1.33
CA LYS A 513 -1.99 8.06 1.82
C LYS A 513 -2.69 9.37 1.46
N LYS A 514 -3.19 9.53 0.23
CA LYS A 514 -3.98 10.71 -0.18
C LYS A 514 -5.27 10.83 0.64
N ALA A 515 -5.96 9.72 0.89
CA ALA A 515 -7.16 9.68 1.73
C ALA A 515 -6.87 10.08 3.18
N ILE A 516 -5.75 9.64 3.77
CA ILE A 516 -5.32 10.09 5.11
C ILE A 516 -4.97 11.59 5.10
N LEU A 517 -4.20 12.07 4.10
CA LEU A 517 -3.82 13.48 3.98
C LEU A 517 -5.03 14.41 3.86
N PHE A 518 -6.12 13.98 3.21
CA PHE A 518 -7.38 14.74 3.12
C PHE A 518 -8.05 15.05 4.48
N TYR A 519 -7.71 14.31 5.55
CA TYR A 519 -8.15 14.66 6.90
C TYR A 519 -7.31 15.78 7.54
N PHE A 520 -6.11 16.06 7.04
CA PHE A 520 -5.20 17.12 7.53
C PHE A 520 -5.10 18.33 6.58
N GLU A 521 -5.43 18.16 5.31
CA GLU A 521 -5.41 19.16 4.23
C GLU A 521 -6.79 19.28 3.57
N GLU A 522 -7.30 20.49 3.34
CA GLU A 522 -8.57 20.73 2.63
C GLU A 522 -8.43 21.85 1.59
N GLY A 523 -8.81 21.58 0.35
CA GLY A 523 -8.69 22.48 -0.80
C GLY A 523 -8.12 21.78 -2.04
N ASP A 524 -8.31 22.38 -3.22
CA ASP A 524 -7.64 21.96 -4.46
C ASP A 524 -6.12 22.17 -4.37
N ASP A 525 -5.36 21.48 -5.24
CA ASP A 525 -3.91 21.29 -5.12
C ASP A 525 -3.06 22.58 -4.96
N ASN A 526 -3.57 23.75 -5.38
CA ASN A 526 -2.88 25.04 -5.23
C ASN A 526 -3.14 25.80 -3.91
N GLN A 527 -4.16 25.47 -3.11
CA GLN A 527 -4.43 26.14 -1.81
C GLN A 527 -4.97 25.17 -0.76
N LYS A 528 -4.04 24.51 -0.06
CA LYS A 528 -4.33 23.52 0.99
C LYS A 528 -4.44 24.15 2.37
N LYS A 529 -5.65 24.20 2.92
CA LYS A 529 -5.89 24.64 4.31
C LYS A 529 -5.58 23.51 5.29
N ARG A 530 -4.76 23.78 6.31
CA ARG A 530 -4.50 22.86 7.43
C ARG A 530 -5.76 22.69 8.30
N LYS A 531 -6.01 21.48 8.80
CA LYS A 531 -7.04 21.19 9.81
C LYS A 531 -6.63 20.04 10.74
N VAL A 532 -7.18 20.02 11.95
CA VAL A 532 -6.93 18.98 12.96
C VAL A 532 -8.13 18.01 12.98
N PRO A 533 -7.95 16.71 12.67
CA PRO A 533 -9.02 15.71 12.81
C PRO A 533 -9.50 15.55 14.26
N GLU A 534 -10.81 15.37 14.44
CA GLU A 534 -11.41 14.96 15.73
C GLU A 534 -11.51 13.43 15.90
N ASP A 535 -11.30 12.64 14.84
CA ASP A 535 -11.39 11.17 14.87
C ASP A 535 -10.04 10.54 15.22
N PRO A 536 -9.91 9.80 16.35
CA PRO A 536 -8.69 9.08 16.71
C PRO A 536 -8.21 8.12 15.63
N SER A 537 -9.14 7.53 14.87
CA SER A 537 -8.85 6.53 13.84
C SER A 537 -7.91 7.07 12.76
N VAL A 538 -8.02 8.36 12.41
CA VAL A 538 -7.15 9.00 11.40
C VAL A 538 -5.68 8.96 11.85
N TYR A 539 -5.41 9.31 13.11
CA TYR A 539 -4.06 9.27 13.68
C TYR A 539 -3.51 7.85 13.76
N GLY A 540 -4.37 6.88 14.10
CA GLY A 540 -4.05 5.46 14.07
C GLY A 540 -3.67 4.98 12.66
N LEU A 541 -4.47 5.31 11.64
CA LEU A 541 -4.21 4.96 10.24
C LEU A 541 -2.90 5.58 9.73
N SER A 542 -2.58 6.84 10.10
CA SER A 542 -1.27 7.46 9.80
C SER A 542 -0.11 6.60 10.33
N ARG A 543 -0.20 6.13 11.59
CA ARG A 543 0.87 5.32 12.22
C ARG A 543 0.90 3.90 11.66
N VAL A 544 -0.23 3.26 11.42
CA VAL A 544 -0.27 1.95 10.76
C VAL A 544 0.40 2.04 9.37
N TYR A 545 0.04 3.04 8.56
CA TYR A 545 0.63 3.22 7.23
C TYR A 545 2.15 3.38 7.25
N ARG A 546 2.69 4.23 8.14
CA ARG A 546 4.12 4.55 8.20
C ARG A 546 4.95 3.56 9.03
N TRP A 547 4.38 2.96 10.08
CA TRP A 547 5.11 2.11 11.03
C TRP A 547 4.84 0.62 10.92
N ALA A 548 3.82 0.13 10.16
CA ALA A 548 3.52 -1.30 10.07
C ALA A 548 4.75 -2.17 9.76
N ASN A 549 5.53 -1.78 8.74
CA ASN A 549 6.73 -2.50 8.29
C ASN A 549 8.05 -1.79 8.64
N LEU A 550 8.04 -0.85 9.60
CA LEU A 550 9.24 -0.08 9.97
C LEU A 550 10.26 -0.95 10.73
N ASN A 551 11.45 -1.06 10.16
CA ASN A 551 12.60 -1.76 10.72
C ASN A 551 13.66 -0.77 11.25
N LEU A 552 14.62 -1.27 12.02
CA LEU A 552 15.74 -0.46 12.48
C LEU A 552 16.63 -0.07 11.29
N PRO A 553 16.92 1.23 11.06
CA PRO A 553 17.77 1.64 9.94
C PRO A 553 19.24 1.23 10.17
N PRO A 554 20.01 1.02 9.09
CA PRO A 554 21.43 0.69 9.20
C PRO A 554 22.17 1.83 9.91
N ASN A 555 22.91 1.48 10.94
CA ASN A 555 23.59 2.41 11.83
C ASN A 555 25.00 1.91 12.16
N THR A 556 25.87 2.85 12.54
CA THR A 556 27.23 2.60 13.01
C THR A 556 27.41 3.36 14.31
N ASN A 557 27.62 2.65 15.42
CA ASN A 557 27.66 3.23 16.78
C ASN A 557 26.39 4.08 17.08
N ASN A 558 25.21 3.53 16.78
CA ASN A 558 23.89 4.16 16.89
C ASN A 558 23.63 5.39 15.97
N VAL A 559 24.62 5.86 15.21
CA VAL A 559 24.43 6.93 14.21
C VAL A 559 23.93 6.33 12.90
N THR A 560 22.80 6.81 12.41
CA THR A 560 22.19 6.38 11.14
C THR A 560 22.67 7.22 9.96
N GLN A 561 22.41 6.76 8.73
CA GLN A 561 22.62 7.56 7.51
C GLN A 561 21.44 8.47 7.16
N ILE A 562 20.43 8.57 8.04
CA ILE A 562 19.22 9.36 7.82
C ILE A 562 19.49 10.82 8.17
N GLU A 563 19.06 11.73 7.31
CA GLU A 563 19.27 13.16 7.50
C GLU A 563 18.29 13.72 8.55
N ALA A 564 18.79 14.62 9.40
CA ALA A 564 17.98 15.22 10.46
C ALA A 564 16.96 16.21 9.87
N PRO A 565 15.78 16.38 10.51
CA PRO A 565 14.83 17.43 10.16
C PRO A 565 15.49 18.81 10.13
N ASN A 566 15.34 19.52 9.01
CA ASN A 566 16.04 20.78 8.74
C ASN A 566 15.86 21.78 9.89
N GLN A 567 16.93 22.42 10.36
CA GLN A 567 16.90 23.32 11.52
C GLN A 567 15.79 24.39 11.48
N PRO A 568 15.46 25.04 10.33
CA PRO A 568 14.33 25.97 10.26
C PRO A 568 12.97 25.34 10.62
N LYS A 569 12.76 24.05 10.30
CA LYS A 569 11.55 23.31 10.71
C LYS A 569 11.55 22.99 12.20
N GLN A 570 12.69 22.56 12.76
CA GLN A 570 12.81 22.35 14.21
C GLN A 570 12.45 23.63 14.98
N ASN A 571 13.03 24.76 14.55
CA ASN A 571 12.79 26.07 15.15
C ASN A 571 11.33 26.54 14.97
N LEU A 572 10.68 26.22 13.84
CA LEU A 572 9.27 26.53 13.60
C LEU A 572 8.34 25.73 14.52
N LEU A 573 8.53 24.42 14.64
CA LEU A 573 7.72 23.57 15.53
C LEU A 573 7.88 24.01 16.99
N GLN A 574 9.13 24.25 17.43
CA GLN A 574 9.42 24.77 18.76
C GLN A 574 8.79 26.16 18.99
N LYS A 575 8.73 27.03 17.98
CA LYS A 575 8.02 28.32 18.08
C LYS A 575 6.51 28.12 18.30
N LEU A 576 5.87 27.30 17.46
CA LEU A 576 4.42 27.01 17.54
C LEU A 576 4.04 26.35 18.87
N GLU A 577 4.89 25.46 19.40
CA GLU A 577 4.74 24.84 20.73
C GLU A 577 4.81 25.89 21.86
N ASN A 578 5.79 26.80 21.83
CA ASN A 578 5.91 27.89 22.81
C ASN A 578 4.73 28.89 22.73
N GLU A 579 4.24 29.18 21.52
CA GLU A 579 3.08 30.05 21.27
C GLU A 579 1.74 29.32 21.53
N LYS A 580 1.76 28.00 21.74
CA LYS A 580 0.61 27.11 21.93
C LYS A 580 -0.39 27.09 20.77
N ASP A 581 0.09 27.35 19.54
CA ASP A 581 -0.72 27.19 18.33
C ASP A 581 -0.78 25.71 17.92
N PHE A 582 -1.57 24.95 18.67
CA PHE A 582 -1.79 23.53 18.43
C PHE A 582 -2.59 23.26 17.14
N ASP A 583 -3.33 24.24 16.62
CA ASP A 583 -4.09 24.13 15.37
C ASP A 583 -3.20 24.21 14.13
N SER A 584 -2.09 24.97 14.18
CA SER A 584 -1.03 24.92 13.16
C SER A 584 -0.01 23.80 13.40
N LEU A 585 0.35 23.52 14.67
CA LEU A 585 1.40 22.55 15.02
C LEU A 585 1.04 21.11 14.62
N ILE A 586 -0.14 20.63 14.99
CA ILE A 586 -0.54 19.23 14.78
C ILE A 586 -0.56 18.88 13.27
N PRO A 587 -1.25 19.64 12.39
CA PRO A 587 -1.33 19.27 10.98
C PRO A 587 0.01 19.38 10.26
N GLU A 588 0.88 20.31 10.65
CA GLU A 588 2.22 20.41 10.06
C GLU A 588 3.08 19.20 10.42
N ILE A 589 3.05 18.71 11.67
CA ILE A 589 3.76 17.47 12.04
C ILE A 589 3.18 16.26 11.30
N GLU A 590 1.85 16.10 11.26
CA GLU A 590 1.18 14.97 10.61
C GLU A 590 1.45 14.90 9.10
N VAL A 591 1.38 16.03 8.41
CA VAL A 591 1.66 16.10 6.96
C VAL A 591 3.13 15.83 6.67
N ASN A 592 4.07 16.32 7.49
CA ASN A 592 5.49 15.97 7.32
C ASN A 592 5.74 14.48 7.64
N PHE A 593 5.14 13.92 8.68
CA PHE A 593 5.24 12.50 9.06
C PHE A 593 4.78 11.56 7.95
N LEU A 594 3.66 11.87 7.27
CA LEU A 594 3.15 11.11 6.14
C LEU A 594 3.98 11.27 4.86
N ASN A 595 4.71 12.39 4.70
CA ASN A 595 5.40 12.72 3.46
C ASN A 595 6.92 12.55 3.47
N ARG A 596 7.59 12.56 4.63
CA ARG A 596 9.04 12.65 4.71
C ARG A 596 9.63 11.64 5.69
N ASP A 597 10.75 11.05 5.33
CA ASP A 597 11.38 9.96 6.08
C ASP A 597 12.31 10.44 7.21
N ASP A 598 12.57 11.75 7.32
CA ASP A 598 13.20 12.35 8.50
C ASP A 598 12.21 12.36 9.69
N PHE A 599 10.97 12.83 9.46
CA PHE A 599 9.89 12.83 10.46
C PHE A 599 9.40 11.41 10.81
N LEU A 600 9.59 10.41 9.95
CA LEU A 600 9.19 9.01 10.17
C LEU A 600 9.78 8.40 11.45
N TYR A 601 11.02 8.77 11.78
CA TYR A 601 11.77 8.31 12.95
C TYR A 601 11.81 9.34 14.09
N TRP A 602 11.23 10.53 13.90
CA TRP A 602 11.33 11.62 14.87
C TRP A 602 10.27 11.45 15.97
N LEU A 603 10.68 10.87 17.10
CA LEU A 603 9.77 10.54 18.19
C LEU A 603 9.45 11.77 19.05
N ASP A 604 10.32 12.78 19.10
CA ASP A 604 10.03 14.06 19.76
C ASP A 604 8.83 14.77 19.10
N ALA A 605 8.71 14.71 17.77
CA ALA A 605 7.55 15.24 17.07
C ALA A 605 6.25 14.48 17.42
N GLN A 606 6.34 13.19 17.77
CA GLN A 606 5.19 12.41 18.26
C GLN A 606 4.80 12.86 19.68
N TYR A 607 5.78 13.12 20.55
CA TYR A 607 5.58 13.67 21.89
C TYR A 607 4.88 15.03 21.84
N GLN A 608 5.36 15.95 20.99
CA GLN A 608 4.73 17.25 20.75
C GLN A 608 3.27 17.13 20.32
N VAL A 609 2.95 16.24 19.37
CA VAL A 609 1.55 16.02 18.93
C VAL A 609 0.68 15.44 20.04
N VAL A 610 1.17 14.48 20.84
CA VAL A 610 0.43 13.94 22.00
C VAL A 610 0.12 15.05 23.01
N ARG A 611 1.12 15.81 23.45
CA ARG A 611 0.92 16.88 24.45
C ARG A 611 0.04 18.02 23.91
N ALA A 612 0.12 18.32 22.62
CA ALA A 612 -0.78 19.26 21.95
C ALA A 612 -2.24 18.74 21.89
N LEU A 613 -2.44 17.45 21.61
CA LEU A 613 -3.76 16.81 21.55
C LEU A 613 -4.42 16.71 22.93
N ASP A 614 -3.71 16.25 23.97
CA ASP A 614 -4.23 16.23 25.35
C ASP A 614 -4.65 17.65 25.80
N SER A 615 -3.90 18.68 25.40
CA SER A 615 -4.21 20.09 25.67
C SER A 615 -5.51 20.59 25.02
N LYS A 616 -6.05 19.87 24.02
CA LYS A 616 -7.35 20.17 23.38
C LYS A 616 -8.54 19.45 24.04
N GLY A 617 -8.33 18.77 25.17
CA GLY A 617 -9.39 18.19 26.01
C GLY A 617 -9.77 16.76 25.64
N ALA A 618 -10.94 16.30 26.12
CA ALA A 618 -11.29 14.87 26.16
C ALA A 618 -11.16 14.12 24.82
N LYS A 619 -11.72 14.66 23.72
CA LYS A 619 -11.57 14.08 22.36
C LYS A 619 -10.10 14.04 21.91
N GLY A 620 -9.36 15.12 22.17
CA GLY A 620 -7.93 15.20 21.85
C GLY A 620 -7.13 14.12 22.59
N SER A 621 -7.45 13.86 23.86
CA SER A 621 -6.83 12.79 24.64
C SER A 621 -7.17 11.38 24.11
N GLU A 622 -8.29 11.19 23.41
CA GLU A 622 -8.60 9.93 22.72
C GLU A 622 -7.72 9.76 21.46
N CYS A 623 -7.53 10.83 20.66
CA CYS A 623 -6.57 10.84 19.55
C CYS A 623 -5.12 10.60 20.04
N ALA A 624 -4.74 11.24 21.16
CA ALA A 624 -3.43 11.10 21.79
C ALA A 624 -3.15 9.64 22.22
N LYS A 625 -4.14 8.96 22.82
CA LYS A 625 -4.04 7.54 23.19
C LYS A 625 -3.82 6.64 21.99
N GLU A 626 -4.50 6.87 20.87
CA GLU A 626 -4.30 6.04 19.66
C GLU A 626 -2.87 6.18 19.11
N ILE A 627 -2.30 7.40 19.09
CA ILE A 627 -0.88 7.62 18.75
C ILE A 627 0.03 6.83 19.71
N MET A 628 -0.23 6.91 21.02
CA MET A 628 0.55 6.18 22.02
C MET A 628 0.45 4.65 21.88
N VAL A 629 -0.73 4.09 21.55
CA VAL A 629 -0.91 2.65 21.28
C VAL A 629 -0.01 2.19 20.12
N HIS A 630 0.07 2.94 19.03
CA HIS A 630 0.94 2.56 17.90
C HIS A 630 2.42 2.86 18.14
N LEU A 631 2.76 3.91 18.88
CA LEU A 631 4.14 4.18 19.28
C LEU A 631 4.66 3.08 20.22
N ALA A 632 3.83 2.63 21.16
CA ALA A 632 4.15 1.49 22.02
C ALA A 632 4.37 0.21 21.20
N ARG A 633 3.55 -0.04 20.17
CA ARG A 633 3.75 -1.17 19.23
C ARG A 633 5.07 -1.08 18.47
N LEU A 634 5.47 0.11 18.00
CA LEU A 634 6.77 0.32 17.37
C LEU A 634 7.93 0.06 18.34
N VAL A 635 7.90 0.67 19.52
CA VAL A 635 8.97 0.55 20.53
C VAL A 635 9.07 -0.88 21.09
N ASN A 636 7.95 -1.59 21.28
CA ASN A 636 7.97 -2.97 21.74
C ASN A 636 8.51 -3.94 20.67
N ARG A 637 8.19 -3.72 19.39
CA ARG A 637 8.77 -4.50 18.28
C ARG A 637 10.24 -4.13 18.02
N GLN A 638 10.64 -2.91 18.35
CA GLN A 638 11.94 -2.36 17.97
C GLN A 638 12.53 -1.43 19.06
N PRO A 639 12.96 -1.99 20.22
CA PRO A 639 13.43 -1.18 21.35
C PRO A 639 14.72 -0.40 21.05
N GLY A 640 15.51 -0.86 20.07
CA GLY A 640 16.75 -0.18 19.65
C GLY A 640 16.53 1.23 19.09
N ILE A 641 15.32 1.57 18.63
CA ILE A 641 15.01 2.87 18.02
C ILE A 641 15.27 4.05 18.98
N LEU A 642 15.10 3.84 20.29
CA LEU A 642 15.33 4.87 21.33
C LEU A 642 16.82 5.19 21.54
N LYS A 643 17.74 4.29 21.15
CA LYS A 643 19.19 4.48 21.29
C LYS A 643 19.79 5.22 20.05
N LEU A 644 19.02 5.49 18.99
CA LEU A 644 19.51 5.98 17.68
C LEU A 644 19.61 7.51 17.52
N MET A 645 20.47 7.94 16.58
CA MET A 645 20.67 9.32 16.17
C MET A 645 20.67 9.50 14.64
N TYR A 646 20.40 10.71 14.18
CA TYR A 646 20.54 11.11 12.77
C TYR A 646 22.02 11.28 12.37
N LYS A 647 22.25 11.39 11.06
CA LYS A 647 23.56 11.59 10.38
C LYS A 647 24.37 12.78 10.91
N ASP A 648 23.71 13.78 11.50
CA ASP A 648 24.32 14.98 12.07
C ASP A 648 25.10 14.72 13.38
N LYS A 649 24.80 13.60 14.09
CA LYS A 649 25.30 13.25 15.43
C LYS A 649 24.91 14.23 16.55
N SER A 650 24.00 15.17 16.27
CA SER A 650 23.46 16.14 17.23
C SER A 650 21.99 15.87 17.56
N THR A 651 21.20 15.45 16.58
CA THR A 651 19.77 15.16 16.74
C THR A 651 19.59 13.67 17.07
N PRO A 652 19.07 13.30 18.25
CA PRO A 652 18.63 11.93 18.53
C PRO A 652 17.26 11.66 17.88
N PHE A 653 16.86 10.40 17.78
CA PHE A 653 15.49 10.06 17.37
C PHE A 653 14.46 10.37 18.47
N ALA A 654 14.88 10.29 19.72
CA ALA A 654 14.15 10.74 20.91
C ALA A 654 15.12 11.45 21.87
N CYS A 655 14.75 12.66 22.32
CA CYS A 655 15.44 13.34 23.40
C CYS A 655 15.19 12.65 24.75
N LYS A 656 15.93 13.04 25.79
CA LYS A 656 15.82 12.41 27.13
C LYS A 656 14.41 12.49 27.73
N GLU A 657 13.69 13.58 27.51
CA GLU A 657 12.32 13.75 28.00
C GLU A 657 11.36 12.77 27.30
N THR A 658 11.41 12.73 25.97
CA THR A 658 10.65 11.77 25.14
C THR A 658 10.98 10.31 25.50
N ILE A 659 12.23 9.98 25.81
CA ILE A 659 12.60 8.64 26.28
C ILE A 659 11.91 8.35 27.61
N THR A 660 12.06 9.20 28.63
CA THR A 660 11.39 9.00 29.94
C THR A 660 9.87 8.88 29.78
N TRP A 661 9.25 9.74 28.98
CA TRP A 661 7.83 9.67 28.64
C TRP A 661 7.44 8.33 27.98
N ILE A 662 8.25 7.85 27.03
CA ILE A 662 8.01 6.55 26.39
C ILE A 662 8.11 5.40 27.41
N GLU A 663 9.04 5.48 28.37
CA GLU A 663 9.25 4.42 29.35
C GLU A 663 8.21 4.41 30.48
N GLU A 664 7.75 5.59 30.93
CA GLU A 664 6.78 5.73 32.03
C GLU A 664 5.32 5.68 31.55
N GLU A 665 4.96 6.43 30.50
CA GLU A 665 3.59 6.50 29.98
C GLU A 665 3.37 5.48 28.84
N VAL A 666 4.15 5.55 27.76
CA VAL A 666 3.79 4.86 26.49
C VAL A 666 3.91 3.34 26.56
N LYS A 667 4.99 2.79 27.13
CA LYS A 667 5.15 1.33 27.31
C LYS A 667 4.02 0.70 28.16
N SER A 668 3.40 1.47 29.05
CA SER A 668 2.30 1.00 29.91
C SER A 668 0.98 0.76 29.16
N ILE A 669 0.81 1.37 27.97
CA ILE A 669 -0.47 1.38 27.23
C ILE A 669 -0.66 0.10 26.42
N LEU A 670 0.39 -0.47 25.85
CA LEU A 670 0.28 -1.70 25.03
C LEU A 670 -0.07 -2.93 25.87
N SER A 671 0.38 -2.92 27.12
CA SER A 671 0.08 -3.89 28.16
C SER A 671 -1.32 -3.64 28.73
N GLY A 672 -2.32 -3.69 27.83
CA GLY A 672 -3.70 -3.28 28.09
C GLY A 672 -4.29 -3.92 29.34
N GLY A 673 -4.46 -3.13 30.40
CA GLY A 673 -4.98 -3.58 31.70
C GLY A 673 -3.99 -4.38 32.56
N SER A 674 -2.74 -4.62 32.13
CA SER A 674 -1.73 -5.29 32.97
C SER A 674 -0.27 -5.01 32.58
N SER A 675 0.21 -3.78 32.80
CA SER A 675 1.61 -3.50 33.21
C SER A 675 1.77 -3.32 34.72
N LYS A 676 1.00 -4.10 35.50
CA LYS A 676 1.63 -4.70 36.68
C LYS A 676 2.82 -5.52 36.14
N GLU A 677 4.03 -5.30 36.65
CA GLU A 677 5.06 -6.35 36.58
C GLU A 677 4.39 -7.64 37.08
N ILE A 678 4.42 -8.74 36.32
CA ILE A 678 3.41 -9.83 36.47
C ILE A 678 3.54 -10.51 37.84
N LEU A 679 2.83 -9.93 38.80
CA LEU A 679 2.61 -10.38 40.15
C LEU A 679 1.21 -10.98 40.20
N LEU A 680 1.13 -12.11 39.48
CA LEU A 680 0.02 -13.04 39.35
C LEU A 680 -1.20 -12.56 38.54
N PRO A 681 -1.78 -13.44 37.68
CA PRO A 681 -3.21 -13.39 37.43
C PRO A 681 -3.97 -13.65 38.75
N PRO A 682 -5.19 -13.09 38.92
CA PRO A 682 -5.96 -13.27 40.16
C PRO A 682 -6.16 -14.75 40.48
N ILE A 683 -6.03 -15.10 41.77
CA ILE A 683 -6.26 -16.47 42.23
C ILE A 683 -7.76 -16.74 42.08
N MET A 684 -8.12 -17.56 41.08
CA MET A 684 -9.50 -17.66 40.62
C MET A 684 -10.40 -18.49 41.53
N GLY A 685 -11.61 -17.97 41.78
CA GLY A 685 -12.66 -18.59 42.58
C GLY A 685 -13.34 -17.57 43.51
N GLU A 686 -14.65 -17.71 43.68
CA GLU A 686 -15.53 -16.71 44.33
C GLU A 686 -15.08 -16.32 45.75
N GLU A 687 -14.40 -17.21 46.48
CA GLU A 687 -13.85 -16.94 47.82
C GLU A 687 -12.66 -15.97 47.83
N TYR A 688 -11.99 -15.76 46.69
CA TYR A 688 -10.69 -15.07 46.59
C TYR A 688 -10.80 -13.69 45.95
N ASP A 689 -11.85 -13.43 45.17
CA ASP A 689 -12.06 -12.15 44.48
C ASP A 689 -12.08 -10.96 45.44
N SER A 690 -12.63 -11.13 46.65
CA SER A 690 -12.60 -10.12 47.70
C SER A 690 -11.18 -9.73 48.15
N ILE A 691 -10.25 -10.69 48.15
CA ILE A 691 -8.84 -10.48 48.53
C ILE A 691 -8.06 -9.88 47.35
N ASN A 692 -8.32 -10.36 46.13
CA ASN A 692 -7.78 -9.81 44.89
C ASN A 692 -8.15 -8.32 44.75
N GLN A 693 -9.43 -7.96 44.94
CA GLN A 693 -9.92 -6.57 44.91
C GLN A 693 -9.27 -5.70 46.00
N PHE A 694 -9.07 -6.22 47.21
CA PHE A 694 -8.40 -5.49 48.29
C PHE A 694 -6.93 -5.19 47.94
N TYR A 695 -6.21 -6.15 47.35
CA TYR A 695 -4.85 -5.96 46.85
C TYR A 695 -4.79 -4.89 45.76
N GLU A 696 -5.67 -4.95 44.77
CA GLU A 696 -5.70 -3.98 43.67
C GLU A 696 -5.95 -2.55 44.16
N LYS A 697 -6.94 -2.37 45.04
CA LYS A 697 -7.18 -1.08 45.70
C LYS A 697 -5.98 -0.61 46.51
N SER A 698 -5.37 -1.49 47.30
CA SER A 698 -4.19 -1.13 48.12
C SER A 698 -3.01 -0.67 47.26
N CYS A 699 -2.83 -1.26 46.08
CA CYS A 699 -1.81 -0.88 45.09
C CYS A 699 -2.12 0.46 44.40
N GLN A 700 -3.39 0.78 44.13
CA GLN A 700 -3.79 2.08 43.58
C GLN A 700 -3.56 3.24 44.56
N GLU A 701 -3.60 2.98 45.87
CA GLU A 701 -3.34 4.00 46.90
C GLU A 701 -1.84 4.32 47.10
N LEU A 702 -0.90 3.54 46.53
CA LEU A 702 0.54 3.76 46.72
C LEU A 702 1.03 5.07 46.08
N PRO A 703 2.01 5.78 46.69
CA PRO A 703 2.73 5.44 47.92
C PRO A 703 2.01 5.85 49.21
N GLU A 704 0.86 6.52 49.09
CA GLU A 704 0.05 6.94 50.23
C GLU A 704 -0.55 5.70 50.95
N ASN A 705 -0.98 5.87 52.20
CA ASN A 705 -1.61 4.83 53.03
C ASN A 705 -0.83 3.50 53.23
N PHE A 706 0.42 3.34 52.76
CA PHE A 706 1.18 2.06 52.86
C PHE A 706 1.13 1.43 54.26
N GLU A 707 1.42 2.19 55.32
CA GLU A 707 1.36 1.68 56.71
C GLU A 707 -0.04 1.24 57.14
N LYS A 708 -1.08 1.91 56.68
CA LYS A 708 -2.48 1.59 56.99
C LYS A 708 -2.86 0.27 56.30
N ASN A 709 -2.54 0.16 55.02
CA ASN A 709 -2.93 -1.01 54.21
C ASN A 709 -2.12 -2.26 54.62
N VAL A 710 -0.85 -2.11 55.03
CA VAL A 710 -0.09 -3.18 55.70
C VAL A 710 -0.74 -3.61 57.02
N LYS A 711 -1.19 -2.67 57.87
CA LYS A 711 -1.87 -3.00 59.14
C LYS A 711 -3.22 -3.70 58.91
N GLU A 712 -3.98 -3.30 57.88
CA GLU A 712 -5.23 -3.97 57.50
C GLU A 712 -4.98 -5.40 56.98
N MET A 713 -4.00 -5.61 56.11
CA MET A 713 -3.58 -6.96 55.67
C MET A 713 -3.10 -7.83 56.85
N GLN A 714 -2.29 -7.29 57.76
CA GLN A 714 -1.86 -8.01 58.97
C GLN A 714 -3.04 -8.37 59.89
N GLY A 715 -4.02 -7.48 60.01
CA GLY A 715 -5.28 -7.75 60.71
C GLY A 715 -6.07 -8.89 60.07
N ALA A 716 -6.11 -8.96 58.74
CA ALA A 716 -6.77 -10.04 58.00
C ALA A 716 -6.05 -11.40 58.15
N ILE A 717 -4.71 -11.43 58.15
CA ILE A 717 -3.90 -12.64 58.46
C ILE A 717 -4.20 -13.15 59.89
N ALA A 718 -4.42 -12.24 60.84
CA ALA A 718 -4.82 -12.62 62.20
C ALA A 718 -6.27 -13.15 62.25
N GLY A 719 -7.19 -12.50 61.52
CA GLY A 719 -8.63 -12.73 61.59
C GLY A 719 -9.20 -13.90 60.78
N ASP A 720 -8.66 -14.27 59.61
CA ASP A 720 -9.15 -15.43 58.87
C ASP A 720 -8.87 -16.72 59.66
N THR A 721 -9.86 -17.58 59.87
CA THR A 721 -9.70 -18.83 60.64
C THR A 721 -9.07 -19.96 59.82
N ARG A 722 -8.99 -19.82 58.50
CA ARG A 722 -8.60 -20.88 57.56
C ARG A 722 -7.09 -20.83 57.28
N PRO A 723 -6.35 -21.95 57.38
CA PRO A 723 -4.91 -21.96 57.05
C PRO A 723 -4.59 -21.45 55.64
N LYS A 724 -5.42 -21.81 54.65
CA LYS A 724 -5.30 -21.31 53.27
C LYS A 724 -5.56 -19.79 53.18
N GLY A 725 -6.60 -19.28 53.85
CA GLY A 725 -6.89 -17.85 53.91
C GLY A 725 -5.71 -17.04 54.45
N LYS A 726 -5.09 -17.49 55.55
CA LYS A 726 -3.87 -16.88 56.11
C LYS A 726 -2.68 -16.91 55.14
N PHE A 727 -2.53 -17.99 54.37
CA PHE A 727 -1.49 -18.10 53.35
C PHE A 727 -1.70 -17.09 52.21
N LEU A 728 -2.94 -16.95 51.73
CA LEU A 728 -3.30 -16.01 50.65
C LEU A 728 -3.10 -14.55 51.06
N TRP A 729 -3.54 -14.18 52.27
CA TRP A 729 -3.30 -12.83 52.81
C TRP A 729 -1.81 -12.53 53.01
N LEU A 730 -1.00 -13.53 53.41
CA LEU A 730 0.45 -13.39 53.52
C LEU A 730 1.14 -13.23 52.15
N LEU A 731 0.68 -13.96 51.13
CA LEU A 731 1.13 -13.80 49.74
C LEU A 731 0.80 -12.40 49.21
N ILE A 732 -0.42 -11.92 49.40
CA ILE A 732 -0.82 -10.58 49.00
C ILE A 732 -0.05 -9.49 49.76
N LEU A 733 0.27 -9.68 51.04
CA LEU A 733 1.16 -8.77 51.79
C LEU A 733 2.60 -8.78 51.26
N ALA A 734 3.15 -9.96 50.90
CA ALA A 734 4.48 -10.07 50.30
C ALA A 734 4.55 -9.36 48.94
N ASN A 735 3.54 -9.57 48.10
CA ASN A 735 3.37 -8.93 46.80
C ASN A 735 3.22 -7.41 46.94
N TYR A 736 2.41 -6.95 47.90
CA TYR A 736 2.25 -5.51 48.19
C TYR A 736 3.56 -4.86 48.65
N CYS A 737 4.35 -5.54 49.49
CA CYS A 737 5.69 -5.08 49.86
C CYS A 737 6.64 -5.01 48.66
N TYR A 738 6.55 -5.92 47.69
CA TYR A 738 7.30 -5.83 46.43
C TYR A 738 6.85 -4.61 45.61
N THR A 739 5.55 -4.42 45.38
CA THR A 739 5.02 -3.28 44.60
C THR A 739 5.37 -1.93 45.23
N ALA A 740 5.38 -1.84 46.55
CA ALA A 740 5.86 -0.68 47.31
C ALA A 740 7.40 -0.50 47.32
N LYS A 741 8.13 -1.25 46.48
CA LYS A 741 9.61 -1.27 46.34
C LYS A 741 10.33 -1.60 47.66
N LYS A 742 9.73 -2.41 48.54
CA LYS A 742 10.28 -2.88 49.83
C LYS A 742 10.80 -4.31 49.74
N TYR A 743 11.62 -4.60 48.73
CA TYR A 743 12.06 -5.97 48.37
C TYR A 743 12.70 -6.75 49.53
N SER A 744 13.39 -6.08 50.46
CA SER A 744 13.99 -6.70 51.65
C SER A 744 12.94 -7.20 52.66
N ILE A 745 11.78 -6.55 52.75
CA ILE A 745 10.65 -7.00 53.58
C ILE A 745 9.92 -8.14 52.86
N ALA A 746 9.64 -7.95 51.57
CA ALA A 746 9.02 -8.97 50.74
C ALA A 746 9.81 -10.29 50.76
N LYS A 747 11.16 -10.25 50.72
CA LYS A 747 12.03 -11.44 50.83
C LYS A 747 11.75 -12.29 52.09
N VAL A 748 11.49 -11.65 53.23
CA VAL A 748 11.21 -12.35 54.50
C VAL A 748 9.84 -13.03 54.43
N LEU A 749 8.85 -12.35 53.88
CA LEU A 749 7.48 -12.87 53.72
C LEU A 749 7.43 -14.01 52.69
N PHE A 750 8.14 -13.87 51.56
CA PHE A 750 8.30 -14.94 50.58
C PHE A 750 9.02 -16.16 51.16
N LYS A 751 10.02 -15.96 52.03
CA LYS A 751 10.62 -17.09 52.76
C LYS A 751 9.59 -17.81 53.63
N GLU A 752 8.79 -17.09 54.42
CA GLU A 752 7.73 -17.70 55.24
C GLU A 752 6.70 -18.46 54.39
N LEU A 753 6.42 -18.01 53.17
CA LEU A 753 5.54 -18.70 52.21
C LEU A 753 6.18 -19.97 51.64
N MET A 754 7.48 -19.95 51.29
CA MET A 754 8.21 -21.15 50.86
C MET A 754 8.33 -22.19 51.99
N ASP A 755 8.70 -21.76 53.21
CA ASP A 755 8.76 -22.61 54.39
C ASP A 755 7.39 -23.29 54.66
N LYS A 756 6.27 -22.59 54.36
CA LYS A 756 4.91 -23.14 54.45
C LYS A 756 4.50 -24.06 53.29
N ILE A 757 4.97 -23.82 52.06
CA ILE A 757 4.75 -24.74 50.93
C ILE A 757 5.32 -26.11 51.25
N ASP A 758 6.54 -26.14 51.79
CA ASP A 758 7.23 -27.36 52.18
C ASP A 758 6.59 -27.96 53.46
N GLN A 759 6.16 -27.15 54.45
CA GLN A 759 5.50 -27.62 55.67
C GLN A 759 4.14 -28.31 55.41
N TYR A 760 3.29 -27.73 54.56
CA TYR A 760 1.94 -28.24 54.28
C TYR A 760 1.86 -29.07 52.97
N ASN A 761 3.03 -29.37 52.38
CA ASN A 761 3.20 -30.10 51.12
C ASN A 761 2.22 -29.62 50.02
N ILE A 762 2.13 -28.30 49.85
CA ILE A 762 1.11 -27.66 48.98
C ILE A 762 1.26 -28.10 47.52
N MET A 763 2.46 -28.56 47.14
CA MET A 763 2.78 -29.16 45.84
C MET A 763 1.95 -30.37 45.43
N GLU A 764 1.40 -31.14 46.38
CA GLU A 764 0.58 -32.31 46.04
C GLU A 764 -0.85 -31.92 45.60
N TRP A 765 -1.40 -30.82 46.12
CA TRP A 765 -2.81 -30.45 45.94
C TRP A 765 -3.05 -29.10 45.23
N GLU A 766 -2.21 -28.08 45.44
CA GLU A 766 -2.34 -26.75 44.81
C GLU A 766 -1.01 -26.26 44.20
N LYS A 767 -0.57 -26.95 43.15
CA LYS A 767 0.65 -26.63 42.36
C LYS A 767 0.68 -25.19 41.86
N ALA A 768 -0.44 -24.65 41.38
CA ALA A 768 -0.54 -23.28 40.88
C ALA A 768 -0.21 -22.24 41.96
N LEU A 769 -0.64 -22.47 43.21
CA LEU A 769 -0.34 -21.60 44.35
C LEU A 769 1.14 -21.66 44.76
N CYS A 770 1.84 -22.75 44.43
CA CYS A 770 3.27 -22.87 44.68
C CYS A 770 4.10 -22.17 43.59
N VAL A 771 3.78 -22.42 42.32
CA VAL A 771 4.39 -21.71 41.17
C VAL A 771 4.21 -20.19 41.31
N SER A 772 3.03 -19.76 41.77
CA SER A 772 2.69 -18.39 42.16
C SER A 772 3.68 -17.76 43.14
N VAL A 773 3.98 -18.43 44.25
CA VAL A 773 4.95 -17.96 45.25
C VAL A 773 6.37 -17.95 44.67
N TRP A 774 6.75 -18.97 43.88
CA TRP A 774 8.08 -19.06 43.30
C TRP A 774 8.34 -17.96 42.26
N GLN A 775 7.38 -17.67 41.38
CA GLN A 775 7.42 -16.54 40.44
C GLN A 775 7.60 -15.21 41.18
N SER A 776 6.78 -14.97 42.21
CA SER A 776 6.83 -13.75 43.01
C SER A 776 8.18 -13.58 43.73
N THR A 777 8.72 -14.69 44.25
CA THR A 777 10.06 -14.74 44.85
C THR A 777 11.17 -14.48 43.82
N TYR A 778 11.05 -15.06 42.62
CA TYR A 778 12.03 -14.90 41.53
C TYR A 778 12.12 -13.45 41.07
N MET A 779 10.98 -12.78 40.87
CA MET A 779 10.91 -11.35 40.54
C MET A 779 11.53 -10.49 41.65
N ASN A 780 11.20 -10.77 42.93
CA ASN A 780 11.80 -10.06 44.06
C ASN A 780 13.32 -10.24 44.15
N ASN A 781 13.83 -11.42 43.83
CA ASN A 781 15.26 -11.71 43.82
C ASN A 781 15.99 -10.98 42.67
N LEU A 782 15.40 -10.83 41.49
CA LEU A 782 15.98 -9.97 40.43
C LEU A 782 16.14 -8.53 40.91
N LYS A 783 15.11 -7.93 41.54
CA LYS A 783 15.17 -6.56 42.10
C LYS A 783 16.19 -6.40 43.24
N LEU A 784 16.50 -7.48 43.96
CA LEU A 784 17.56 -7.48 44.96
C LEU A 784 18.95 -7.57 44.31
N LEU A 785 19.13 -8.34 43.23
CA LEU A 785 20.39 -8.36 42.48
C LEU A 785 20.69 -7.01 41.80
N GLU A 786 19.65 -6.26 41.40
CA GLU A 786 19.78 -4.87 40.90
C GLU A 786 20.30 -3.88 41.97
N SER A 787 20.33 -4.24 43.27
CA SER A 787 20.63 -3.31 44.37
C SER A 787 21.58 -3.83 45.47
N GLU A 788 21.93 -5.12 45.45
CA GLU A 788 22.89 -5.72 46.39
C GLU A 788 24.34 -5.44 45.94
N THR A 789 25.22 -5.18 46.90
CA THR A 789 26.65 -4.86 46.66
C THR A 789 27.60 -5.82 47.35
N LYS A 790 27.09 -6.74 48.19
CA LYS A 790 27.89 -7.75 48.86
C LYS A 790 27.84 -9.05 48.08
N GLN A 791 28.97 -9.42 47.49
CA GLN A 791 29.12 -10.63 46.68
C GLN A 791 28.56 -11.90 47.36
N THR A 792 28.82 -12.12 48.65
CA THR A 792 28.30 -13.29 49.39
C THR A 792 26.77 -13.29 49.59
N GLN A 793 26.11 -12.14 49.42
CA GLN A 793 24.64 -12.02 49.43
C GLN A 793 24.07 -12.14 48.00
N MET A 794 24.81 -11.69 46.98
CA MET A 794 24.49 -11.93 45.56
C MET A 794 24.55 -13.42 45.22
N GLU A 795 25.68 -14.10 45.49
CA GLU A 795 25.87 -15.54 45.25
C GLU A 795 24.76 -16.40 45.89
N ALA A 796 24.30 -16.02 47.08
CA ALA A 796 23.20 -16.67 47.77
C ALA A 796 21.83 -16.44 47.12
N ILE A 797 21.61 -15.27 46.49
CA ILE A 797 20.39 -14.97 45.72
C ILE A 797 20.45 -15.65 44.35
N GLU A 798 21.59 -15.63 43.66
CA GLU A 798 21.80 -16.30 42.37
C GLU A 798 21.58 -17.81 42.48
N LYS A 799 22.12 -18.45 43.53
CA LYS A 799 21.82 -19.86 43.84
C LYS A 799 20.32 -20.09 44.05
N GLN A 800 19.64 -19.18 44.75
CA GLN A 800 18.20 -19.27 44.94
C GLN A 800 17.42 -19.05 43.62
N GLN A 801 17.90 -18.18 42.72
CA GLN A 801 17.32 -18.00 41.39
C GLN A 801 17.42 -19.27 40.55
N ALA A 802 18.59 -19.94 40.56
CA ALA A 802 18.75 -21.23 39.89
C ALA A 802 17.81 -22.29 40.48
N GLU A 803 17.73 -22.42 41.81
CA GLU A 803 16.81 -23.35 42.47
C GLU A 803 15.32 -23.04 42.21
N LEU A 804 14.94 -21.77 42.07
CA LEU A 804 13.57 -21.35 41.73
C LEU A 804 13.25 -21.61 40.26
N PHE A 805 14.18 -21.31 39.34
CA PHE A 805 14.04 -21.60 37.91
C PHE A 805 13.86 -23.10 37.67
N ASP A 806 14.70 -23.93 38.31
CA ASP A 806 14.61 -25.38 38.30
C ASP A 806 13.31 -25.93 38.91
N ARG A 807 12.69 -25.21 39.85
CA ARG A 807 11.37 -25.57 40.41
C ARG A 807 10.25 -25.19 39.45
N ILE A 808 10.23 -23.95 38.94
CA ILE A 808 9.20 -23.46 38.02
C ILE A 808 9.21 -24.28 36.72
N GLY A 809 10.36 -24.46 36.07
CA GLY A 809 10.48 -25.15 34.78
C GLY A 809 10.08 -26.63 34.78
N LYS A 810 9.94 -27.26 35.96
CA LYS A 810 9.41 -28.63 36.11
C LYS A 810 7.88 -28.72 36.07
N TYR A 811 7.18 -27.60 36.22
CA TYR A 811 5.71 -27.54 36.23
C TYR A 811 5.14 -26.57 35.18
N ASP A 812 5.86 -25.49 34.88
CA ASP A 812 5.55 -24.54 33.81
C ASP A 812 6.86 -24.06 33.15
N SER A 813 7.21 -24.71 32.04
CA SER A 813 8.40 -24.38 31.25
C SER A 813 8.24 -23.09 30.44
N VAL A 814 7.00 -22.65 30.15
CA VAL A 814 6.73 -21.40 29.41
C VAL A 814 6.91 -20.20 30.34
N LEU A 815 6.42 -20.30 31.58
CA LEU A 815 6.68 -19.31 32.62
C LEU A 815 8.18 -19.25 32.96
N ALA A 816 8.87 -20.39 33.04
CA ALA A 816 10.33 -20.38 33.25
C ALA A 816 11.06 -19.63 32.13
N LEU A 817 10.77 -19.92 30.86
CA LEU A 817 11.41 -19.25 29.72
C LEU A 817 11.16 -17.74 29.73
N SER A 818 9.92 -17.29 29.87
CA SER A 818 9.59 -15.86 29.93
C SER A 818 10.24 -15.13 31.12
N LEU A 819 10.40 -15.80 32.27
CA LEU A 819 11.16 -15.25 33.40
C LEU A 819 12.67 -15.13 33.11
N SER A 820 13.25 -15.99 32.26
CA SER A 820 14.65 -15.86 31.82
C SER A 820 14.85 -14.77 30.77
N GLU A 821 13.87 -14.53 29.89
CA GLU A 821 13.90 -13.42 28.94
C GLU A 821 13.90 -12.05 29.65
N ILE A 822 13.19 -11.93 30.78
CA ILE A 822 13.22 -10.74 31.64
C ILE A 822 14.61 -10.48 32.26
N GLN A 823 15.42 -11.53 32.45
CA GLN A 823 16.81 -11.42 32.92
C GLN A 823 17.78 -11.10 31.78
N LEU A 824 17.61 -11.71 30.60
CA LEU A 824 18.47 -11.49 29.43
C LEU A 824 18.32 -10.07 28.84
N ASN A 825 17.09 -9.56 28.74
CA ASN A 825 16.79 -8.22 28.19
C ASN A 825 17.28 -7.04 29.07
N LYS A 826 18.08 -7.31 30.11
CA LYS A 826 18.75 -6.29 30.96
C LYS A 826 20.28 -6.32 30.86
N GLY A 827 20.84 -7.15 29.97
CA GLY A 827 22.29 -7.31 29.80
C GLY A 827 22.95 -6.46 28.69
N GLU A 828 22.20 -5.65 27.92
CA GLU A 828 22.64 -5.00 26.66
C GLU A 828 22.28 -3.50 26.48
#